data_AF-A0A9D6YRR4-F1
#
_entry.id   AF-A0A9D6YRR4-F1
#
_cell.length_a   1.000
_cell.length_b   1.000
_cell.length_c   1.000
_cell.angle_alpha   90.00
_cell.angle_beta   90.00
_cell.angle_gamma   90.00
#
_symmetry.space_group_name_H-M   'P 1'
#
loop_
_entity.id
_entity.type
_entity.pdbx_description
1 polymer ?
#
loop_
_entity_poly.entity_id
_entity_poly.type
_entity_poly.pdbx_seq_one_letter_code
_entity_poly.pdbx_strand_id
1 'polypeptide(L)'
;MAVKRGESDVNSALFERIMIGMGFAVFAALEAAGGGEHAIVAGFFAGATIFVLRRSSESARQAADFAVDFLAVATFTLLCDRAGLLWRAPETFAELFRLSPVGAATATLLYLAGVVTLRARSRMAVRAALFVLPLQFSLLIALGSPPVAQIGGALLLGLDVPEAFRKIVGHTLVLFLLNESIVVGVPLALGRFLPRQWRPHSILLASAFVASLTPYIATSVSYFVAPYLPYPVTAVVATVTAALAQAGLWGQTYLVTQAMAGLLRATPSLQVVVFHDWRTGAEKGAVYGFVFMALLLAVGLVVSFAPAVAVISASGPIGGALIGAALFPLARAIVESTDSTPPFFARVEELYLHPSNYFRGAVAGAAIGLALMIGLPEASGSGRFLFGAVAGALAYAGVDAAFDFAALTQGRRQHLRSWRVYSLGALLGALVAGAVAWYLDAGQVENITAKFFAYTSLDYGADGRPITEYVIRPLFSKWGATDLGRVDGGVRLLFDESLSGVIQWVFAAPLFSINLFFLTALVQRSLQPLRQLASWQGLDMLIENAVRVLRWGLWMAPVIYSFLKASPDPAWYNQDGLIRTGVASWMSYILPDSDFRAWSLDIFTALLAYDALRVLIWFDHMGLRVATLVNLSFVGGDVADEKAARFLGKAQTSRAIPEGIRRFGTWAPLLLPFYIPRGAEWDKAWSAAEQMTQTRPPSYAYLVSGYLIYAGVVAFGLVLFLLGRLARAQKVTIEGITGAGGVPGSRPLRLTNGLMISEWFQDGQGAMRIEGVARGGPPIDLTRRPDDHAHPRGRFLFLREDGGELWSIGEAPTRCRATQASLTDAGENCLFFMAERNGFAIEACVSLAADEAVEITRLKIVNLEQRHRKLMLASLREWVLNETGVELRDAAYNAIHIGTWYVRSLNAIFAQNRLLKGGARRQSDRRLSPEIGFHAIGAGADAKISVVGYEDVKSRFYGMGSTYAPDSMLGLAAPRDPKDEGLLYGFEPCASLRVEVELAAAGATELIIVDGWARDMGRATDSIARHLGIAPVAPETLNRALSRRRELILPPPPKKPRYAFSQDGRSVTLAPGTPRPFGHVIANAFGQGAVLTNDGEIFSFHGNSRLNSFTPFRMGEGRMAPAGQRIYVYDLARTDAHSPTFVPLRRRDAEYQVTFSPGVAVYRSERDHLQLEMTVFVSPTQPIEFKIL
;
A
#
# COMPACT_ATOMS: atom_id res chain seq x y z
N MET A 1 24.93 -3.24 -39.27
CA MET A 1 23.62 -3.33 -39.99
C MET A 1 23.02 -4.74 -40.03
N ALA A 2 23.81 -5.83 -39.91
CA ALA A 2 23.28 -7.21 -39.89
C ALA A 2 22.56 -7.63 -38.58
N VAL A 3 22.91 -7.02 -37.43
CA VAL A 3 22.27 -7.31 -36.12
C VAL A 3 20.81 -6.82 -36.04
N LYS A 4 20.46 -5.76 -36.79
CA LYS A 4 19.08 -5.21 -36.82
C LYS A 4 18.08 -6.05 -37.63
N ARG A 5 18.54 -6.92 -38.55
CA ARG A 5 17.65 -7.83 -39.31
C ARG A 5 17.29 -9.10 -38.51
N GLY A 6 18.18 -9.58 -37.64
CA GLY A 6 17.89 -10.73 -36.77
C GLY A 6 16.82 -10.42 -35.69
N GLU A 7 16.78 -9.19 -35.17
CA GLU A 7 15.76 -8.78 -34.19
C GLU A 7 14.37 -8.57 -34.81
N SER A 8 14.25 -8.22 -36.10
CA SER A 8 12.93 -8.04 -36.73
C SER A 8 12.22 -9.37 -36.96
N ASP A 9 12.96 -10.41 -37.37
CA ASP A 9 12.40 -11.72 -37.72
C ASP A 9 12.03 -12.56 -36.47
N VAL A 10 12.76 -12.38 -35.37
CA VAL A 10 12.40 -13.00 -34.07
C VAL A 10 11.14 -12.36 -33.49
N ASN A 11 10.96 -11.04 -33.69
CA ASN A 11 9.77 -10.34 -33.21
C ASN A 11 8.52 -10.63 -34.05
N SER A 12 8.63 -10.85 -35.37
CA SER A 12 7.49 -11.23 -36.22
C SER A 12 7.00 -12.65 -35.90
N ALA A 13 7.91 -13.62 -35.75
CA ALA A 13 7.57 -15.00 -35.39
C ALA A 13 6.95 -15.11 -33.98
N LEU A 14 7.40 -14.28 -33.03
CA LEU A 14 6.78 -14.18 -31.71
C LEU A 14 5.37 -13.58 -31.77
N PHE A 15 5.18 -12.55 -32.59
CA PHE A 15 3.89 -11.90 -32.77
C PHE A 15 2.85 -12.83 -33.42
N GLU A 16 3.22 -13.53 -34.49
CA GLU A 16 2.35 -14.52 -35.15
C GLU A 16 1.91 -15.63 -34.19
N ARG A 17 2.84 -16.16 -33.38
CA ARG A 17 2.52 -17.17 -32.35
C ARG A 17 1.53 -16.65 -31.32
N ILE A 18 1.71 -15.41 -30.88
CA ILE A 18 0.80 -14.77 -29.93
C ILE A 18 -0.60 -14.63 -30.56
N MET A 19 -0.69 -14.21 -31.82
CA MET A 19 -1.97 -14.07 -32.52
C MET A 19 -2.68 -15.41 -32.72
N ILE A 20 -1.96 -16.46 -33.14
CA ILE A 20 -2.52 -17.81 -33.30
C ILE A 20 -2.99 -18.37 -31.97
N GLY A 21 -2.16 -18.25 -30.92
CA GLY A 21 -2.52 -18.70 -29.58
C GLY A 21 -3.73 -17.97 -29.01
N MET A 22 -3.83 -16.66 -29.22
CA MET A 22 -5.04 -15.89 -28.85
C MET A 22 -6.27 -16.33 -29.65
N GLY A 23 -6.12 -16.61 -30.96
CA GLY A 23 -7.21 -17.14 -31.78
C GLY A 23 -7.75 -18.47 -31.26
N PHE A 24 -6.87 -19.40 -30.88
CA PHE A 24 -7.26 -20.67 -30.24
C PHE A 24 -7.92 -20.46 -28.88
N ALA A 25 -7.47 -19.49 -28.08
CA ALA A 25 -8.07 -19.21 -26.78
C ALA A 25 -9.52 -18.69 -26.92
N VAL A 26 -9.75 -17.78 -27.87
CA VAL A 26 -11.09 -17.26 -28.17
C VAL A 26 -11.99 -18.37 -28.70
N PHE A 27 -11.47 -19.20 -29.60
CA PHE A 27 -12.22 -20.33 -30.13
C PHE A 27 -12.60 -21.33 -29.03
N ALA A 28 -11.65 -21.71 -28.16
CA ALA A 28 -11.93 -22.57 -27.01
C ALA A 28 -13.02 -22.00 -26.08
N ALA A 29 -13.04 -20.67 -25.87
CA ALA A 29 -14.05 -20.02 -25.06
C ALA A 29 -15.45 -20.01 -25.72
N LEU A 30 -15.52 -19.81 -27.03
CA LEU A 30 -16.78 -19.89 -27.80
C LEU A 30 -17.34 -21.32 -27.78
N GLU A 31 -16.48 -22.32 -27.96
CA GLU A 31 -16.85 -23.73 -27.88
C GLU A 31 -17.28 -24.13 -26.46
N ALA A 32 -16.62 -23.59 -25.43
CA ALA A 32 -17.02 -23.83 -24.03
C ALA A 32 -18.42 -23.28 -23.71
N ALA A 33 -18.82 -22.15 -24.32
CA ALA A 33 -20.18 -21.62 -24.25
C ALA A 33 -21.20 -22.51 -24.99
N GLY A 34 -20.71 -23.35 -25.90
CA GLY A 34 -21.48 -24.34 -26.65
C GLY A 34 -21.97 -25.53 -25.81
N GLY A 35 -21.63 -25.67 -24.54
CA GLY A 35 -22.15 -26.75 -23.68
C GLY A 35 -21.48 -28.11 -23.90
N GLY A 36 -21.93 -29.13 -23.15
CA GLY A 36 -21.19 -30.39 -22.97
C GLY A 36 -20.82 -31.17 -24.24
N GLU A 37 -21.60 -31.08 -25.31
CA GLU A 37 -21.31 -31.71 -26.61
C GLU A 37 -20.00 -31.19 -27.25
N HIS A 38 -19.58 -29.98 -26.90
CA HIS A 38 -18.41 -29.31 -27.45
C HIS A 38 -17.16 -29.50 -26.57
N ALA A 39 -17.24 -30.28 -25.47
CA ALA A 39 -16.19 -30.39 -24.47
C ALA A 39 -14.85 -30.88 -25.04
N ILE A 40 -14.87 -31.82 -26.00
CA ILE A 40 -13.67 -32.33 -26.65
C ILE A 40 -12.99 -31.25 -27.50
N VAL A 41 -13.79 -30.50 -28.26
CA VAL A 41 -13.28 -29.43 -29.14
C VAL A 41 -12.73 -28.27 -28.31
N ALA A 42 -13.49 -27.81 -27.31
CA ALA A 42 -13.06 -26.75 -26.39
C ALA A 42 -11.76 -27.13 -25.65
N GLY A 43 -11.70 -28.35 -25.11
CA GLY A 43 -10.50 -28.88 -24.45
C GLY A 43 -9.29 -28.96 -25.37
N PHE A 44 -9.46 -29.40 -26.63
CA PHE A 44 -8.36 -29.49 -27.59
C PHE A 44 -7.76 -28.12 -27.91
N PHE A 45 -8.59 -27.12 -28.20
CA PHE A 45 -8.12 -25.77 -28.50
C PHE A 45 -7.54 -25.05 -27.28
N ALA A 46 -7.99 -25.39 -26.07
CA ALA A 46 -7.36 -24.95 -24.82
C ALA A 46 -5.93 -25.50 -24.66
N GLY A 47 -5.74 -26.82 -24.82
CA GLY A 47 -4.42 -27.44 -24.82
C GLY A 47 -3.52 -26.87 -25.92
N ALA A 48 -4.05 -26.66 -27.13
CA ALA A 48 -3.34 -26.09 -28.27
C ALA A 48 -2.89 -24.64 -28.01
N THR A 49 -3.73 -23.84 -27.34
CA THR A 49 -3.39 -22.47 -26.91
C THR A 49 -2.13 -22.46 -26.06
N ILE A 50 -2.09 -23.29 -25.00
CA ILE A 50 -0.94 -23.35 -24.09
C ILE A 50 0.29 -23.94 -24.80
N PHE A 51 0.09 -24.94 -25.67
CA PHE A 51 1.17 -25.54 -26.46
C PHE A 51 1.89 -24.52 -27.36
N VAL A 52 1.13 -23.62 -28.00
CA VAL A 52 1.67 -22.56 -28.86
C VAL A 52 2.33 -21.44 -28.05
N LEU A 53 1.73 -21.04 -26.93
CA LEU A 53 2.17 -19.88 -26.15
C LEU A 53 3.25 -20.18 -25.09
N ARG A 54 3.37 -21.42 -24.62
CA ARG A 54 4.34 -21.85 -23.58
C ARG A 54 5.02 -23.18 -23.94
N ARG A 55 5.93 -23.14 -24.93
CA ARG A 55 6.75 -24.31 -25.31
C ARG A 55 7.74 -24.69 -24.19
N SER A 56 7.80 -25.98 -23.87
CA SER A 56 8.82 -26.58 -23.00
C SER A 56 9.88 -27.29 -23.85
N SER A 57 11.13 -27.36 -23.40
CA SER A 57 12.18 -28.14 -24.08
C SER A 57 12.02 -29.65 -23.87
N GLU A 58 11.23 -30.07 -22.87
CA GLU A 58 10.94 -31.47 -22.55
C GLU A 58 9.59 -31.91 -23.13
N SER A 59 9.61 -32.84 -24.10
CA SER A 59 8.43 -33.33 -24.82
C SER A 59 7.41 -34.03 -23.91
N ALA A 60 7.86 -34.88 -22.99
CA ALA A 60 6.99 -35.61 -22.05
C ALA A 60 6.21 -34.67 -21.13
N ARG A 61 6.86 -33.62 -20.64
CA ARG A 61 6.26 -32.61 -19.76
C ARG A 61 5.27 -31.73 -20.53
N GLN A 62 5.52 -31.50 -21.82
CA GLN A 62 4.62 -30.75 -22.69
C GLN A 62 3.31 -31.51 -23.00
N ALA A 63 3.36 -32.84 -23.14
CA ALA A 63 2.17 -33.67 -23.30
C ALA A 63 1.31 -33.70 -22.03
N ALA A 64 1.94 -33.79 -20.86
CA ALA A 64 1.23 -33.73 -19.57
C ALA A 64 0.51 -32.38 -19.36
N ASP A 65 1.20 -31.27 -19.66
CA ASP A 65 0.62 -29.93 -19.60
C ASP A 65 -0.62 -29.80 -20.50
N PHE A 66 -0.54 -30.30 -21.75
CA PHE A 66 -1.66 -30.31 -22.70
C PHE A 66 -2.87 -31.08 -22.16
N ALA A 67 -2.65 -32.27 -21.59
CA ALA A 67 -3.74 -33.11 -21.07
C ALA A 67 -4.46 -32.44 -19.88
N VAL A 68 -3.72 -31.80 -18.98
CA VAL A 68 -4.30 -31.09 -17.83
C VAL A 68 -5.14 -29.91 -18.30
N ASP A 69 -4.61 -29.10 -19.22
CA ASP A 69 -5.30 -27.92 -19.75
C ASP A 69 -6.54 -28.32 -20.58
N PHE A 70 -6.49 -29.45 -21.30
CA PHE A 70 -7.65 -30.07 -21.94
C PHE A 70 -8.75 -30.43 -20.93
N LEU A 71 -8.40 -31.17 -19.88
CA LEU A 71 -9.36 -31.66 -18.89
C LEU A 71 -10.03 -30.51 -18.13
N ALA A 72 -9.27 -29.47 -17.78
CA ALA A 72 -9.81 -28.30 -17.09
C ALA A 72 -10.92 -27.61 -17.90
N VAL A 73 -10.66 -27.30 -19.17
CA VAL A 73 -11.62 -26.61 -20.04
C VAL A 73 -12.76 -27.51 -20.49
N ALA A 74 -12.49 -28.80 -20.76
CA ALA A 74 -13.55 -29.77 -21.03
C ALA A 74 -14.53 -29.85 -19.84
N THR A 75 -14.03 -29.81 -18.60
CA THR A 75 -14.88 -29.82 -17.40
C THR A 75 -15.73 -28.54 -17.29
N PHE A 76 -15.18 -27.35 -17.54
CA PHE A 76 -15.98 -26.12 -17.58
C PHE A 76 -17.09 -26.18 -18.64
N THR A 77 -16.80 -26.82 -19.78
CA THR A 77 -17.76 -27.01 -20.88
C THR A 77 -18.86 -28.01 -20.51
N LEU A 78 -18.54 -29.08 -19.77
CA LEU A 78 -19.53 -30.03 -19.25
C LEU A 78 -20.42 -29.41 -18.14
N LEU A 79 -19.87 -28.48 -17.37
CA LEU A 79 -20.61 -27.72 -16.35
C LEU A 79 -21.50 -26.62 -16.96
N CYS A 80 -21.31 -26.28 -18.25
CA CYS A 80 -22.10 -25.27 -18.93
C CYS A 80 -23.55 -25.75 -19.18
N ASP A 81 -24.51 -24.98 -18.67
CA ASP A 81 -25.93 -25.10 -18.99
C ASP A 81 -26.30 -24.03 -20.04
N ARG A 82 -26.71 -24.45 -21.24
CA ARG A 82 -27.09 -23.55 -22.34
C ARG A 82 -28.29 -22.66 -22.00
N ALA A 83 -29.19 -23.13 -21.13
CA ALA A 83 -30.33 -22.35 -20.65
C ALA A 83 -30.00 -21.50 -19.41
N GLY A 84 -28.79 -21.64 -18.87
CA GLY A 84 -28.34 -20.98 -17.64
C GLY A 84 -28.29 -19.47 -17.79
N LEU A 85 -28.89 -18.77 -16.83
CA LEU A 85 -28.89 -17.31 -16.75
C LEU A 85 -27.61 -16.81 -16.04
N LEU A 86 -27.08 -15.67 -16.49
CA LEU A 86 -25.87 -15.09 -15.92
C LEU A 86 -26.09 -14.68 -14.45
N TRP A 87 -25.25 -15.22 -13.56
CA TRP A 87 -25.21 -14.92 -12.12
C TRP A 87 -26.52 -15.20 -11.36
N ARG A 88 -27.30 -16.17 -11.83
CA ARG A 88 -28.45 -16.66 -11.07
C ARG A 88 -27.98 -17.46 -9.85
N ALA A 89 -28.57 -17.17 -8.69
CA ALA A 89 -28.37 -17.97 -7.50
C ALA A 89 -28.98 -19.37 -7.70
N PRO A 90 -28.26 -20.45 -7.35
CA PRO A 90 -28.77 -21.81 -7.55
C PRO A 90 -29.98 -22.07 -6.65
N GLU A 91 -31.07 -22.59 -7.20
CA GLU A 91 -32.24 -22.94 -6.40
C GLU A 91 -32.11 -24.36 -5.82
N THR A 92 -31.37 -25.22 -6.53
CA THR A 92 -31.14 -26.61 -6.15
C THR A 92 -29.64 -26.92 -6.03
N PHE A 93 -29.30 -27.95 -5.25
CA PHE A 93 -27.90 -28.37 -5.07
C PHE A 93 -27.24 -28.84 -6.38
N ALA A 94 -28.02 -29.39 -7.31
CA ALA A 94 -27.55 -29.82 -8.63
C ALA A 94 -27.13 -28.66 -9.54
N GLU A 95 -27.64 -27.46 -9.29
CA GLU A 95 -27.33 -26.24 -10.03
C GLU A 95 -26.09 -25.52 -9.50
N LEU A 96 -25.59 -25.88 -8.31
CA LEU A 96 -24.57 -25.13 -7.58
C LEU A 96 -23.31 -24.82 -8.39
N PHE A 97 -22.83 -25.77 -9.21
CA PHE A 97 -21.63 -25.60 -10.04
C PHE A 97 -21.94 -25.48 -11.54
N ARG A 98 -23.22 -25.32 -11.91
CA ARG A 98 -23.60 -25.07 -13.31
C ARG A 98 -23.18 -23.66 -13.71
N LEU A 99 -22.61 -23.52 -14.89
CA LEU A 99 -22.16 -22.25 -15.45
C LEU A 99 -23.10 -21.84 -16.59
N SER A 100 -23.42 -20.55 -16.70
CA SER A 100 -24.04 -20.03 -17.93
C SER A 100 -23.04 -20.07 -19.10
N PRO A 101 -23.48 -19.94 -20.37
CA PRO A 101 -22.57 -19.91 -21.52
C PRO A 101 -21.50 -18.83 -21.39
N VAL A 102 -21.89 -17.65 -20.89
CA VAL A 102 -20.97 -16.54 -20.61
C VAL A 102 -20.02 -16.88 -19.48
N GLY A 103 -20.49 -17.56 -18.43
CA GLY A 103 -19.67 -18.01 -17.30
C GLY A 103 -18.60 -19.02 -17.72
N ALA A 104 -18.97 -20.02 -18.52
CA ALA A 104 -18.05 -21.05 -19.02
C ALA A 104 -16.99 -20.46 -19.98
N ALA A 105 -17.39 -19.57 -20.89
CA ALA A 105 -16.45 -18.84 -21.74
C ALA A 105 -15.47 -17.99 -20.92
N THR A 106 -15.98 -17.26 -19.92
CA THR A 106 -15.14 -16.40 -19.06
C THR A 106 -14.17 -17.22 -18.22
N ALA A 107 -14.63 -18.31 -17.60
CA ALA A 107 -13.78 -19.23 -16.85
C ALA A 107 -12.65 -19.79 -17.71
N THR A 108 -12.96 -20.18 -18.96
CA THR A 108 -11.98 -20.66 -19.94
C THR A 108 -10.94 -19.60 -20.28
N LEU A 109 -11.36 -18.37 -20.59
CA LEU A 109 -10.44 -17.27 -20.89
C LEU A 109 -9.55 -16.92 -19.70
N LEU A 110 -10.11 -16.85 -18.49
CA LEU A 110 -9.36 -16.55 -17.26
C LEU A 110 -8.35 -17.67 -16.95
N TYR A 111 -8.74 -18.93 -17.10
CA TYR A 111 -7.85 -20.07 -16.95
C TYR A 111 -6.68 -19.99 -17.94
N LEU A 112 -6.97 -19.87 -19.24
CA LEU A 112 -5.93 -19.83 -20.28
C LEU A 112 -5.02 -18.61 -20.12
N ALA A 113 -5.58 -17.41 -19.92
CA ALA A 113 -4.81 -16.20 -19.69
C ALA A 113 -3.94 -16.32 -18.44
N GLY A 114 -4.47 -16.87 -17.35
CA GLY A 114 -3.75 -17.08 -16.11
C GLY A 114 -2.59 -18.06 -16.28
N VAL A 115 -2.82 -19.21 -16.92
CA VAL A 115 -1.77 -20.22 -17.18
C VAL A 115 -0.66 -19.66 -18.06
N VAL A 116 -0.98 -18.82 -19.06
CA VAL A 116 0.03 -18.19 -19.93
C VAL A 116 0.82 -17.10 -19.20
N THR A 117 0.13 -16.23 -18.46
CA THR A 117 0.72 -15.00 -17.91
C THR A 117 1.37 -15.18 -16.54
N LEU A 118 0.79 -15.99 -15.65
CA LEU A 118 1.27 -16.14 -14.28
C LEU A 118 2.53 -17.00 -14.25
N ARG A 119 3.62 -16.43 -13.72
CA ARG A 119 4.85 -17.16 -13.42
C ARG A 119 4.79 -17.57 -11.96
N ALA A 120 4.76 -18.87 -11.71
CA ALA A 120 4.74 -19.44 -10.37
C ALA A 120 5.72 -20.60 -10.26
N ARG A 121 6.12 -20.90 -9.01
CA ARG A 121 7.04 -22.01 -8.70
C ARG A 121 6.46 -23.38 -9.08
N SER A 122 5.15 -23.58 -8.95
CA SER A 122 4.45 -24.80 -9.39
C SER A 122 3.37 -24.48 -10.42
N ARG A 123 3.53 -24.99 -11.65
CA ARG A 123 2.52 -24.84 -12.71
C ARG A 123 1.21 -25.53 -12.35
N MET A 124 1.29 -26.69 -11.68
CA MET A 124 0.11 -27.45 -11.27
C MET A 124 -0.70 -26.69 -10.21
N ALA A 125 -0.03 -26.04 -9.25
CA ALA A 125 -0.71 -25.23 -8.23
C ALA A 125 -1.48 -24.05 -8.86
N VAL A 126 -0.90 -23.38 -9.86
CA VAL A 126 -1.58 -22.32 -10.62
C VAL A 126 -2.80 -22.88 -11.36
N ARG A 127 -2.64 -23.99 -12.08
CA ARG A 127 -3.74 -24.62 -12.83
C ARG A 127 -4.87 -25.03 -11.90
N ALA A 128 -4.56 -25.67 -10.78
CA ALA A 128 -5.56 -26.05 -9.77
C ALA A 128 -6.29 -24.82 -9.20
N ALA A 129 -5.57 -23.74 -8.86
CA ALA A 129 -6.17 -22.52 -8.35
C ALA A 129 -7.08 -21.83 -9.38
N LEU A 130 -6.64 -21.74 -10.64
CA LEU A 130 -7.45 -21.18 -11.74
C LEU A 130 -8.67 -22.05 -12.06
N PHE A 131 -8.54 -23.37 -11.91
CA PHE A 131 -9.64 -24.31 -12.09
C PHE A 131 -10.71 -24.16 -11.00
N VAL A 132 -10.29 -24.03 -9.74
CA VAL A 132 -11.18 -23.90 -8.57
C VAL A 132 -11.84 -22.52 -8.50
N LEU A 133 -11.21 -21.47 -9.05
CA LEU A 133 -11.70 -20.10 -9.00
C LEU A 133 -13.18 -19.91 -9.42
N PRO A 134 -13.65 -20.38 -10.60
CA PRO A 134 -15.06 -20.26 -10.98
C PRO A 134 -16.00 -21.04 -10.06
N LEU A 135 -15.56 -22.16 -9.48
CA LEU A 135 -16.37 -22.95 -8.55
C LEU A 135 -16.55 -22.21 -7.21
N GLN A 136 -15.49 -21.55 -6.72
CA GLN A 136 -15.54 -20.68 -5.54
C GLN A 136 -16.47 -19.48 -5.77
N PHE A 137 -16.47 -18.93 -6.98
CA PHE A 137 -17.41 -17.87 -7.35
C PHE A 137 -18.86 -18.34 -7.32
N SER A 138 -19.16 -19.57 -7.74
CA SER A 138 -20.50 -20.14 -7.61
C SER A 138 -20.92 -20.35 -6.15
N LEU A 139 -20.00 -20.78 -5.27
CA LEU A 139 -20.26 -20.88 -3.83
C LEU A 139 -20.58 -19.51 -3.20
N LEU A 140 -19.90 -18.45 -3.64
CA LEU A 140 -20.19 -17.08 -3.20
C LEU A 140 -21.59 -16.63 -3.60
N ILE A 141 -21.99 -16.88 -4.85
CA ILE A 141 -23.35 -16.56 -5.33
C ILE A 141 -24.40 -17.35 -4.54
N ALA A 142 -24.08 -18.58 -4.16
CA ALA A 142 -24.98 -19.44 -3.41
C ALA A 142 -25.22 -19.00 -1.96
N LEU A 143 -24.47 -18.04 -1.40
CA LEU A 143 -24.60 -17.66 0.02
C LEU A 143 -26.03 -17.28 0.45
N GLY A 144 -26.81 -16.64 -0.41
CA GLY A 144 -28.21 -16.29 -0.15
C GLY A 144 -29.24 -17.34 -0.58
N SER A 145 -28.81 -18.53 -0.99
CA SER A 145 -29.66 -19.52 -1.66
C SER A 145 -29.97 -20.77 -0.81
N PRO A 146 -31.08 -21.49 -1.09
CA PRO A 146 -31.45 -22.70 -0.35
C PRO A 146 -30.37 -23.79 -0.25
N PRO A 147 -29.52 -24.04 -1.28
CA PRO A 147 -28.42 -25.01 -1.21
C PRO A 147 -27.48 -24.88 -0.01
N VAL A 148 -27.30 -23.69 0.57
CA VAL A 148 -26.42 -23.53 1.74
C VAL A 148 -26.90 -24.31 2.96
N ALA A 149 -28.21 -24.33 3.21
CA ALA A 149 -28.78 -25.13 4.30
C ALA A 149 -28.58 -26.64 4.05
N GLN A 150 -28.58 -27.06 2.78
CA GLN A 150 -28.33 -28.45 2.39
C GLN A 150 -26.86 -28.84 2.58
N ILE A 151 -25.91 -27.95 2.24
CA ILE A 151 -24.48 -28.12 2.55
C ILE A 151 -24.28 -28.32 4.06
N GLY A 152 -24.91 -27.48 4.88
CA GLY A 152 -24.83 -27.60 6.34
C GLY A 152 -25.46 -28.90 6.88
N GLY A 153 -26.62 -29.30 6.34
CA GLY A 153 -27.25 -30.57 6.70
C GLY A 153 -26.40 -31.79 6.34
N ALA A 154 -25.73 -31.77 5.19
CA ALA A 154 -24.81 -32.83 4.77
C ALA A 154 -23.59 -32.93 5.70
N LEU A 155 -23.02 -31.80 6.12
CA LEU A 155 -21.92 -31.77 7.09
C LEU A 155 -22.30 -32.30 8.48
N LEU A 156 -23.56 -32.09 8.87
CA LEU A 156 -24.12 -32.60 10.12
C LEU A 156 -24.61 -34.06 9.99
N LEU A 157 -24.26 -34.75 8.91
CA LEU A 157 -24.60 -36.16 8.66
C LEU A 157 -26.12 -36.44 8.77
N GLY A 158 -26.95 -35.45 8.43
CA GLY A 158 -28.41 -35.59 8.47
C GLY A 158 -29.05 -35.51 9.87
N LEU A 159 -28.33 -35.02 10.90
CA LEU A 159 -28.93 -34.73 12.20
C LEU A 159 -30.10 -33.74 12.09
N ASP A 160 -31.17 -34.00 12.83
CA ASP A 160 -32.35 -33.13 12.88
C ASP A 160 -32.05 -31.88 13.73
N VAL A 161 -31.65 -30.81 13.05
CA VAL A 161 -31.30 -29.52 13.64
C VAL A 161 -32.08 -28.38 12.98
N PRO A 162 -32.38 -27.30 13.73
CA PRO A 162 -33.08 -26.14 13.18
C PRO A 162 -32.43 -25.61 11.91
N GLU A 163 -33.23 -25.14 10.96
CA GLU A 163 -32.74 -24.65 9.66
C GLU A 163 -31.71 -23.52 9.81
N ALA A 164 -31.87 -22.64 10.80
CA ALA A 164 -30.90 -21.60 11.14
C ALA A 164 -29.51 -22.19 11.44
N PHE A 165 -29.45 -23.29 12.20
CA PHE A 165 -28.18 -23.94 12.52
C PHE A 165 -27.53 -24.58 11.29
N ARG A 166 -28.35 -25.22 10.43
CA ARG A 166 -27.87 -25.74 9.14
C ARG A 166 -27.30 -24.63 8.26
N LYS A 167 -27.97 -23.47 8.18
CA LYS A 167 -27.47 -22.29 7.45
C LYS A 167 -26.15 -21.78 8.03
N ILE A 168 -26.02 -21.66 9.36
CA ILE A 168 -24.77 -21.24 10.01
C ILE A 168 -23.60 -22.16 9.63
N VAL A 169 -23.80 -23.49 9.70
CA VAL A 169 -22.76 -24.47 9.34
C VAL A 169 -22.41 -24.38 7.86
N GLY A 170 -23.41 -24.27 6.97
CA GLY A 170 -23.20 -24.09 5.54
C GLY A 170 -22.45 -22.80 5.19
N HIS A 171 -22.88 -21.65 5.72
CA HIS A 171 -22.21 -20.36 5.56
C HIS A 171 -20.77 -20.41 6.08
N THR A 172 -20.55 -21.05 7.24
CA THR A 172 -19.21 -21.18 7.83
C THR A 172 -18.28 -21.94 6.90
N LEU A 173 -18.71 -23.07 6.34
CA LEU A 173 -17.89 -23.82 5.39
C LEU A 173 -17.58 -23.00 4.14
N VAL A 174 -18.60 -22.38 3.52
CA VAL A 174 -18.42 -21.61 2.29
C VAL A 174 -17.45 -20.43 2.51
N LEU A 175 -17.64 -19.66 3.59
CA LEU A 175 -16.76 -18.55 3.94
C LEU A 175 -15.36 -19.02 4.33
N PHE A 176 -15.23 -20.18 5.00
CA PHE A 176 -13.93 -20.77 5.32
C PHE A 176 -13.17 -21.18 4.05
N LEU A 177 -13.82 -21.85 3.11
CA LEU A 177 -13.21 -22.24 1.82
C LEU A 177 -12.79 -21.01 1.00
N LEU A 178 -13.58 -19.94 1.03
CA LEU A 178 -13.21 -18.65 0.43
C LEU A 178 -11.98 -18.05 1.12
N ASN A 179 -12.00 -17.98 2.45
CA ASN A 179 -10.91 -17.45 3.26
C ASN A 179 -9.60 -18.21 2.98
N GLU A 180 -9.65 -19.54 3.00
CA GLU A 180 -8.53 -20.42 2.66
C GLU A 180 -8.03 -20.18 1.24
N SER A 181 -8.94 -20.11 0.27
CA SER A 181 -8.57 -19.89 -1.13
C SER A 181 -7.83 -18.57 -1.32
N ILE A 182 -8.27 -17.49 -0.68
CA ILE A 182 -7.67 -16.16 -0.84
C ILE A 182 -6.38 -16.01 -0.02
N VAL A 183 -6.39 -16.42 1.26
CA VAL A 183 -5.29 -16.21 2.19
C VAL A 183 -4.17 -17.23 2.00
N VAL A 184 -4.50 -18.47 1.62
CA VAL A 184 -3.53 -19.56 1.47
C VAL A 184 -3.41 -20.00 0.02
N GLY A 185 -4.53 -20.25 -0.65
CA GLY A 185 -4.58 -20.80 -2.01
C GLY A 185 -3.91 -19.91 -3.06
N VAL A 186 -4.21 -18.62 -3.10
CA VAL A 186 -3.62 -17.71 -4.11
C VAL A 186 -2.12 -17.47 -3.87
N PRO A 187 -1.62 -17.21 -2.64
CA PRO A 187 -0.18 -17.18 -2.39
C PRO A 187 0.53 -18.49 -2.77
N LEU A 188 -0.06 -19.64 -2.46
CA LEU A 188 0.46 -20.95 -2.85
C LEU A 188 0.53 -21.10 -4.38
N ALA A 189 -0.54 -20.71 -5.08
CA ALA A 189 -0.60 -20.72 -6.53
C ALA A 189 0.49 -19.83 -7.14
N LEU A 190 0.83 -18.70 -6.53
CA LEU A 190 1.93 -17.83 -6.95
C LEU A 190 3.32 -18.37 -6.56
N GLY A 191 3.41 -19.57 -5.99
CA GLY A 191 4.67 -20.18 -5.54
C GLY A 191 5.25 -19.51 -4.29
N ARG A 192 4.40 -18.87 -3.49
CA ARG A 192 4.80 -18.13 -2.30
C ARG A 192 4.63 -19.01 -1.05
N PHE A 193 4.48 -18.38 0.10
CA PHE A 193 4.43 -19.02 1.41
C PHE A 193 3.32 -20.10 1.49
N LEU A 194 3.69 -21.30 1.91
CA LEU A 194 2.77 -22.33 2.39
C LEU A 194 2.79 -22.29 3.93
N PRO A 195 1.67 -21.99 4.61
CA PRO A 195 1.59 -22.11 6.05
C PRO A 195 1.86 -23.56 6.46
N ARG A 196 3.03 -23.83 7.06
CA ARG A 196 3.32 -25.15 7.66
C ARG A 196 2.63 -25.33 9.01
N GLN A 197 2.09 -24.26 9.59
CA GLN A 197 1.43 -24.26 10.89
C GLN A 197 -0.09 -24.28 10.71
N TRP A 198 -0.81 -25.04 11.54
CA TRP A 198 -2.28 -25.11 11.52
C TRP A 198 -2.97 -23.81 11.97
N ARG A 199 -2.27 -22.96 12.73
CA ARG A 199 -2.87 -21.82 13.46
C ARG A 199 -3.54 -20.76 12.56
N PRO A 200 -3.01 -20.36 11.39
CA PRO A 200 -3.71 -19.43 10.49
C PRO A 200 -5.08 -19.97 10.07
N HIS A 201 -5.18 -21.24 9.72
CA HIS A 201 -6.44 -21.91 9.32
C HIS A 201 -7.51 -21.83 10.41
N SER A 202 -7.11 -21.99 11.69
CA SER A 202 -8.05 -21.86 12.81
C SER A 202 -8.66 -20.47 12.93
N ILE A 203 -7.92 -19.41 12.59
CA ILE A 203 -8.44 -18.03 12.59
C ILE A 203 -9.38 -17.82 11.41
N LEU A 204 -9.06 -18.38 10.24
CA LEU A 204 -9.91 -18.30 9.06
C LEU A 204 -11.27 -18.98 9.31
N LEU A 205 -11.26 -20.13 10.00
CA LEU A 205 -12.47 -20.84 10.42
C LEU A 205 -13.26 -20.05 11.48
N ALA A 206 -12.59 -19.52 12.51
CA ALA A 206 -13.23 -18.72 13.54
C ALA A 206 -13.87 -17.44 12.96
N SER A 207 -13.18 -16.77 12.01
CA SER A 207 -13.71 -15.61 11.29
C SER A 207 -14.98 -15.96 10.51
N ALA A 208 -14.94 -17.06 9.75
CA ALA A 208 -16.10 -17.53 8.98
C ALA A 208 -17.29 -17.88 9.87
N PHE A 209 -17.04 -18.53 11.01
CA PHE A 209 -18.07 -18.88 11.98
C PHE A 209 -18.71 -17.64 12.60
N VAL A 210 -17.90 -16.70 13.10
CA VAL A 210 -18.38 -15.45 13.69
C VAL A 210 -19.20 -14.65 12.67
N ALA A 211 -18.73 -14.55 11.42
CA ALA A 211 -19.46 -13.87 10.35
C ALA A 211 -20.80 -14.54 9.99
N SER A 212 -20.87 -15.88 10.09
CA SER A 212 -22.12 -16.62 9.84
C SER A 212 -23.14 -16.45 10.96
N LEU A 213 -22.68 -16.14 12.19
CA LEU A 213 -23.53 -15.87 13.34
C LEU A 213 -24.10 -14.44 13.36
N THR A 214 -23.43 -13.47 12.74
CA THR A 214 -23.79 -12.05 12.90
C THR A 214 -25.19 -11.65 12.42
N PRO A 215 -25.79 -12.25 11.36
CA PRO A 215 -27.19 -12.01 11.02
C PRO A 215 -28.15 -12.33 12.17
N TYR A 216 -27.92 -13.49 12.83
CA TYR A 216 -28.73 -13.98 13.94
C TYR A 216 -28.48 -13.19 15.23
N ILE A 217 -27.24 -12.72 15.44
CA ILE A 217 -26.94 -11.76 16.51
C ILE A 217 -27.78 -10.49 16.31
N ALA A 218 -27.84 -9.94 15.09
CA ALA A 218 -28.63 -8.75 14.80
C ALA A 218 -30.14 -8.95 15.09
N THR A 219 -30.69 -10.08 14.64
CA THR A 219 -32.09 -10.48 14.87
C THR A 219 -32.41 -10.79 16.34
N SER A 220 -31.42 -11.16 17.16
CA SER A 220 -31.65 -11.57 18.55
C SER A 220 -32.34 -10.51 19.41
N VAL A 221 -32.17 -9.23 19.07
CA VAL A 221 -32.82 -8.12 19.78
C VAL A 221 -34.34 -8.20 19.63
N SER A 222 -34.85 -8.41 18.43
CA SER A 222 -36.29 -8.42 18.15
C SER A 222 -36.99 -9.62 18.79
N TYR A 223 -36.34 -10.79 18.87
CA TYR A 223 -36.96 -12.00 19.41
C TYR A 223 -36.70 -12.24 20.91
N PHE A 224 -35.51 -11.94 21.41
CA PHE A 224 -35.07 -12.34 22.75
C PHE A 224 -34.88 -11.18 23.72
N VAL A 225 -34.90 -9.93 23.25
CA VAL A 225 -34.61 -8.75 24.10
C VAL A 225 -35.81 -7.81 24.16
N ALA A 226 -36.25 -7.29 23.02
CA ALA A 226 -37.30 -6.29 22.93
C ALA A 226 -38.65 -6.71 23.56
N PRO A 227 -39.12 -7.96 23.41
CA PRO A 227 -40.38 -8.38 24.03
C PRO A 227 -40.34 -8.51 25.56
N TYR A 228 -39.15 -8.62 26.16
CA TYR A 228 -38.99 -9.02 27.56
C TYR A 228 -38.39 -7.92 28.46
N LEU A 229 -37.84 -6.86 27.89
CA LEU A 229 -37.14 -5.81 28.63
C LEU A 229 -37.72 -4.40 28.36
N PRO A 230 -37.66 -3.49 29.34
CA PRO A 230 -38.11 -2.11 29.15
C PRO A 230 -37.21 -1.36 28.17
N TYR A 231 -37.80 -0.45 27.38
CA TYR A 231 -37.15 0.22 26.24
C TYR A 231 -35.75 0.82 26.54
N PRO A 232 -35.48 1.50 27.67
CA PRO A 232 -34.14 2.03 27.94
C PRO A 232 -33.06 0.94 28.06
N VAL A 233 -33.40 -0.20 28.67
CA VAL A 233 -32.49 -1.34 28.79
C VAL A 233 -32.34 -2.03 27.44
N THR A 234 -33.46 -2.22 26.72
CA THR A 234 -33.48 -2.76 25.35
C THR A 234 -32.61 -1.94 24.41
N ALA A 235 -32.63 -0.61 24.50
CA ALA A 235 -31.81 0.28 23.68
C ALA A 235 -30.29 0.10 23.93
N VAL A 236 -29.87 -0.09 25.18
CA VAL A 236 -28.46 -0.37 25.53
C VAL A 236 -28.04 -1.74 24.98
N VAL A 237 -28.87 -2.76 25.19
CA VAL A 237 -28.59 -4.12 24.68
C VAL A 237 -28.57 -4.13 23.15
N ALA A 238 -29.49 -3.42 22.49
CA ALA A 238 -29.52 -3.28 21.04
C ALA A 238 -28.26 -2.61 20.48
N THR A 239 -27.74 -1.61 21.18
CA THR A 239 -26.48 -0.93 20.81
C THR A 239 -25.28 -1.88 20.89
N VAL A 240 -25.16 -2.66 21.97
CA VAL A 240 -24.09 -3.66 22.12
C VAL A 240 -24.22 -4.77 21.08
N THR A 241 -25.45 -5.21 20.81
CA THR A 241 -25.73 -6.26 19.82
C THR A 241 -25.39 -5.79 18.40
N ALA A 242 -25.72 -4.55 18.05
CA ALA A 242 -25.30 -3.93 16.80
C ALA A 242 -23.78 -3.86 16.66
N ALA A 243 -23.06 -3.55 17.74
CA ALA A 243 -21.60 -3.59 17.77
C ALA A 243 -21.05 -4.99 17.46
N LEU A 244 -21.60 -6.03 18.11
CA LEU A 244 -21.17 -7.42 17.88
C LEU A 244 -21.48 -7.91 16.45
N ALA A 245 -22.67 -7.60 15.93
CA ALA A 245 -23.06 -7.97 14.57
C ALA A 245 -22.16 -7.28 13.51
N GLN A 246 -21.88 -5.99 13.68
CA GLN A 246 -20.98 -5.26 12.78
C GLN A 246 -19.52 -5.72 12.93
N ALA A 247 -19.08 -6.13 14.13
CA ALA A 247 -17.72 -6.64 14.35
C ALA A 247 -17.42 -7.88 13.51
N GLY A 248 -18.33 -8.86 13.47
CA GLY A 248 -18.11 -10.07 12.67
C GLY A 248 -18.16 -9.80 11.16
N LEU A 249 -19.09 -8.96 10.69
CA LEU A 249 -19.17 -8.55 9.29
C LEU A 249 -17.88 -7.84 8.84
N TRP A 250 -17.48 -6.78 9.56
CA TRP A 250 -16.28 -6.02 9.22
C TRP A 250 -15.02 -6.85 9.39
N GLY A 251 -14.92 -7.68 10.42
CA GLY A 251 -13.77 -8.58 10.63
C GLY A 251 -13.55 -9.49 9.42
N GLN A 252 -14.62 -10.12 8.91
CA GLN A 252 -14.57 -10.98 7.74
C GLN A 252 -14.24 -10.19 6.46
N THR A 253 -14.88 -9.02 6.23
CA THR A 253 -14.59 -8.19 5.06
C THR A 253 -13.15 -7.69 5.06
N TYR A 254 -12.62 -7.23 6.20
CA TYR A 254 -11.24 -6.73 6.28
C TYR A 254 -10.23 -7.84 6.11
N LEU A 255 -10.45 -9.01 6.72
CA LEU A 255 -9.58 -10.18 6.54
C LEU A 255 -9.39 -10.50 5.05
N VAL A 256 -10.49 -10.68 4.31
CA VAL A 256 -10.45 -11.04 2.88
C VAL A 256 -9.82 -9.92 2.06
N THR A 257 -10.30 -8.69 2.22
CA THR A 257 -9.86 -7.57 1.39
C THR A 257 -8.41 -7.16 1.68
N GLN A 258 -7.92 -7.32 2.92
CA GLN A 258 -6.55 -7.02 3.29
C GLN A 258 -5.59 -8.08 2.75
N ALA A 259 -6.00 -9.35 2.79
CA ALA A 259 -5.28 -10.43 2.13
C ALA A 259 -5.17 -10.21 0.62
N MET A 260 -6.27 -9.78 -0.03
CA MET A 260 -6.26 -9.42 -1.46
C MET A 260 -5.36 -8.23 -1.78
N ALA A 261 -5.39 -7.17 -0.97
CA ALA A 261 -4.50 -6.01 -1.15
C ALA A 261 -3.02 -6.39 -0.91
N GLY A 262 -2.74 -7.25 0.07
CA GLY A 262 -1.40 -7.78 0.33
C GLY A 262 -0.89 -8.77 -0.72
N LEU A 263 -1.79 -9.25 -1.59
CA LEU A 263 -1.49 -10.31 -2.54
C LEU A 263 -0.49 -9.90 -3.61
N LEU A 264 -0.40 -8.63 -4.01
CA LEU A 264 0.66 -8.22 -4.96
C LEU A 264 1.98 -7.92 -4.26
N ARG A 265 1.95 -7.58 -2.97
CA ARG A 265 3.12 -7.26 -2.13
C ARG A 265 3.84 -8.48 -1.57
N ALA A 266 3.31 -9.68 -1.83
CA ALA A 266 3.80 -10.94 -1.28
C ALA A 266 3.76 -10.96 0.26
N THR A 267 2.71 -10.35 0.83
CA THR A 267 2.42 -10.44 2.27
C THR A 267 2.22 -11.91 2.65
N PRO A 268 2.86 -12.41 3.73
CA PRO A 268 2.77 -13.81 4.11
C PRO A 268 1.48 -14.07 4.89
N SER A 269 0.89 -15.26 4.75
CA SER A 269 -0.30 -15.71 5.50
C SER A 269 0.06 -16.24 6.88
N LEU A 270 0.74 -15.41 7.66
CA LEU A 270 1.10 -15.72 9.05
C LEU A 270 -0.08 -15.51 9.98
N GLN A 271 -0.12 -16.28 11.07
CA GLN A 271 -1.17 -16.19 12.10
C GLN A 271 -1.34 -14.75 12.61
N VAL A 272 -0.23 -14.06 12.85
CA VAL A 272 -0.23 -12.68 13.36
C VAL A 272 -0.83 -11.71 12.36
N VAL A 273 -0.60 -11.91 11.06
CA VAL A 273 -1.16 -11.07 9.98
C VAL A 273 -2.66 -11.28 9.88
N VAL A 274 -3.06 -12.54 9.73
CA VAL A 274 -4.45 -12.96 9.57
C VAL A 274 -5.30 -12.48 10.76
N PHE A 275 -4.81 -12.68 11.98
CA PHE A 275 -5.49 -12.21 13.18
C PHE A 275 -5.55 -10.69 13.27
N HIS A 276 -4.46 -9.99 12.96
CA HIS A 276 -4.42 -8.53 13.01
C HIS A 276 -5.41 -7.91 12.01
N ASP A 277 -5.50 -8.46 10.80
CA ASP A 277 -6.37 -7.96 9.75
C ASP A 277 -7.84 -8.15 10.11
N TRP A 278 -8.19 -9.33 10.62
CA TRP A 278 -9.53 -9.59 11.17
C TRP A 278 -9.86 -8.68 12.36
N ARG A 279 -8.97 -8.62 13.35
CA ARG A 279 -9.17 -7.83 14.59
C ARG A 279 -9.35 -6.35 14.27
N THR A 280 -8.56 -5.80 13.35
CA THR A 280 -8.68 -4.39 12.94
C THR A 280 -10.05 -4.09 12.33
N GLY A 281 -10.57 -4.99 11.50
CA GLY A 281 -11.93 -4.88 10.97
C GLY A 281 -12.98 -4.97 12.06
N ALA A 282 -12.87 -5.98 12.94
CA ALA A 282 -13.83 -6.22 14.01
C ALA A 282 -13.92 -5.05 15.00
N GLU A 283 -12.79 -4.49 15.43
CA GLU A 283 -12.77 -3.30 16.31
C GLU A 283 -13.45 -2.09 15.66
N LYS A 284 -13.22 -1.86 14.36
CA LYS A 284 -13.85 -0.75 13.62
C LYS A 284 -15.35 -0.95 13.45
N GLY A 285 -15.77 -2.16 13.07
CA GLY A 285 -17.17 -2.52 12.93
C GLY A 285 -17.93 -2.39 14.25
N ALA A 286 -17.33 -2.85 15.35
CA ALA A 286 -17.90 -2.71 16.69
C ALA A 286 -18.15 -1.24 17.04
N VAL A 287 -17.15 -0.38 16.85
CA VAL A 287 -17.28 1.06 17.12
C VAL A 287 -18.34 1.70 16.21
N TYR A 288 -18.36 1.36 14.92
CA TYR A 288 -19.35 1.89 13.98
C TYR A 288 -20.78 1.49 14.39
N GLY A 289 -21.05 0.21 14.58
CA GLY A 289 -22.36 -0.30 14.99
C GLY A 289 -22.82 0.28 16.33
N PHE A 290 -21.89 0.38 17.29
CA PHE A 290 -22.15 1.00 18.59
C PHE A 290 -22.53 2.47 18.44
N VAL A 291 -21.68 3.29 17.81
CA VAL A 291 -21.91 4.74 17.72
C VAL A 291 -23.16 5.05 16.90
N PHE A 292 -23.38 4.34 15.79
CA PHE A 292 -24.55 4.55 14.94
C PHE A 292 -25.86 4.28 15.69
N MET A 293 -25.99 3.11 16.31
CA MET A 293 -27.21 2.76 17.05
C MET A 293 -27.36 3.54 18.35
N ALA A 294 -26.27 3.80 19.09
CA ALA A 294 -26.30 4.59 20.32
C ALA A 294 -26.89 5.98 20.08
N LEU A 295 -26.44 6.65 19.01
CA LEU A 295 -26.93 7.99 18.66
C LEU A 295 -28.40 7.97 18.29
N LEU A 296 -28.82 7.06 17.42
CA LEU A 296 -30.21 6.98 16.97
C LEU A 296 -31.15 6.60 18.12
N LEU A 297 -30.79 5.61 18.93
CA LEU A 297 -31.62 5.16 20.06
C LEU A 297 -31.65 6.17 21.21
N ALA A 298 -30.55 6.92 21.45
CA ALA A 298 -30.56 8.01 22.42
C ALA A 298 -31.50 9.15 21.99
N VAL A 299 -31.47 9.54 20.71
CA VAL A 299 -32.43 10.50 20.16
C VAL A 299 -33.85 9.93 20.21
N GLY A 300 -34.03 8.65 19.87
CA GLY A 300 -35.33 7.96 19.93
C GLY A 300 -35.93 7.97 21.34
N LEU A 301 -35.10 7.76 22.36
CA LEU A 301 -35.50 7.86 23.77
C LEU A 301 -35.98 9.27 24.13
N VAL A 302 -35.25 10.31 23.71
CA VAL A 302 -35.66 11.70 23.93
C VAL A 302 -36.99 12.01 23.22
N VAL A 303 -37.13 11.57 21.96
CA VAL A 303 -38.34 11.78 21.15
C VAL A 303 -39.55 11.04 21.73
N SER A 304 -39.34 9.85 22.31
CA SER A 304 -40.40 9.08 22.98
C SER A 304 -40.88 9.71 24.30
N PHE A 305 -40.12 10.66 24.85
CA PHE A 305 -40.44 11.34 26.10
C PHE A 305 -40.99 12.74 25.83
N ALA A 306 -42.32 12.84 25.71
CA ALA A 306 -43.03 14.08 25.35
C ALA A 306 -42.62 15.34 26.16
N PRO A 307 -42.36 15.28 27.49
CA PRO A 307 -41.89 16.45 28.24
C PRO A 307 -40.53 16.98 27.76
N ALA A 308 -39.58 16.11 27.39
CA ALA A 308 -38.29 16.55 26.86
C ALA A 308 -38.45 17.21 25.49
N VAL A 309 -39.28 16.64 24.61
CA VAL A 309 -39.59 17.23 23.30
C VAL A 309 -40.22 18.61 23.47
N ALA A 310 -41.20 18.76 24.37
CA ALA A 310 -41.86 20.03 24.64
C ALA A 310 -40.87 21.11 25.13
N VAL A 311 -39.94 20.75 26.02
CA VAL A 311 -38.89 21.67 26.50
C VAL A 311 -37.93 22.06 25.37
N ILE A 312 -37.48 21.10 24.55
CA ILE A 312 -36.60 21.37 23.41
C ILE A 312 -37.29 22.30 22.40
N SER A 313 -38.54 22.02 22.05
CA SER A 313 -39.33 22.86 21.15
C SER A 313 -39.56 24.27 21.71
N ALA A 314 -39.86 24.40 23.00
CA ALA A 314 -40.07 25.69 23.66
C ALA A 314 -38.79 26.53 23.78
N SER A 315 -37.63 25.88 23.88
CA SER A 315 -36.33 26.55 24.04
C SER A 315 -35.78 27.21 22.77
N GLY A 316 -36.38 26.94 21.60
CA GLY A 316 -36.07 27.59 20.34
C GLY A 316 -34.58 27.59 19.96
N PRO A 317 -34.05 28.68 19.38
CA PRO A 317 -32.62 28.78 19.02
C PRO A 317 -31.65 28.64 20.19
N ILE A 318 -32.07 28.97 21.42
CA ILE A 318 -31.21 28.88 22.61
C ILE A 318 -30.96 27.42 22.98
N GLY A 319 -32.00 26.60 23.02
CA GLY A 319 -31.82 25.15 23.23
C GLY A 319 -31.05 24.50 22.09
N GLY A 320 -31.33 24.92 20.84
CA GLY A 320 -30.54 24.53 19.68
C GLY A 320 -29.05 24.82 19.87
N ALA A 321 -28.68 26.00 20.38
CA ALA A 321 -27.29 26.37 20.66
C ALA A 321 -26.65 25.48 21.73
N LEU A 322 -27.35 25.20 22.83
CA LEU A 322 -26.83 24.35 23.91
C LEU A 322 -26.59 22.91 23.44
N ILE A 323 -27.56 22.34 22.72
CA ILE A 323 -27.46 20.99 22.15
C ILE A 323 -26.34 20.94 21.10
N GLY A 324 -26.29 21.93 20.20
CA GLY A 324 -25.25 22.04 19.19
C GLY A 324 -23.86 22.14 19.80
N ALA A 325 -23.68 22.95 20.86
CA ALA A 325 -22.42 23.07 21.58
C ALA A 325 -21.96 21.73 22.18
N ALA A 326 -22.88 20.99 22.81
CA ALA A 326 -22.59 19.70 23.43
C ALA A 326 -22.24 18.60 22.41
N LEU A 327 -22.88 18.61 21.23
CA LEU A 327 -22.75 17.53 20.24
C LEU A 327 -21.71 17.81 19.14
N PHE A 328 -21.32 19.05 18.89
CA PHE A 328 -20.43 19.39 17.79
C PHE A 328 -19.05 18.69 17.85
N PRO A 329 -18.36 18.56 19.00
CA PRO A 329 -17.11 17.80 19.06
C PRO A 329 -17.28 16.34 18.62
N LEU A 330 -18.38 15.68 19.03
CA LEU A 330 -18.72 14.32 18.64
C LEU A 330 -19.05 14.24 17.14
N ALA A 331 -19.88 15.14 16.63
CA ALA A 331 -20.24 15.20 15.21
C ALA A 331 -19.00 15.41 14.33
N ARG A 332 -18.08 16.29 14.75
CA ARG A 332 -16.79 16.51 14.10
C ARG A 332 -15.94 15.24 14.11
N ALA A 333 -15.86 14.54 15.25
CA ALA A 333 -15.12 13.28 15.34
C ALA A 333 -15.66 12.23 14.37
N ILE A 334 -16.98 12.13 14.21
CA ILE A 334 -17.65 11.19 13.29
C ILE A 334 -17.32 11.54 11.84
N VAL A 335 -17.51 12.80 11.42
CA VAL A 335 -17.27 13.24 10.03
C VAL A 335 -15.79 13.13 9.64
N GLU A 336 -14.87 13.34 10.59
CA GLU A 336 -13.42 13.21 10.37
C GLU A 336 -12.91 11.76 10.47
N SER A 337 -13.76 10.78 10.80
CA SER A 337 -13.34 9.38 10.96
C SER A 337 -13.08 8.69 9.62
N THR A 338 -11.93 8.01 9.49
CA THR A 338 -11.61 7.17 8.33
C THR A 338 -10.83 5.93 8.75
N ASP A 339 -10.60 5.04 7.79
CA ASP A 339 -9.80 3.83 8.00
C ASP A 339 -8.39 4.08 8.53
N SER A 340 -7.83 5.26 8.28
CA SER A 340 -6.47 5.64 8.65
C SER A 340 -6.40 6.56 9.87
N THR A 341 -7.52 6.94 10.48
CA THR A 341 -7.48 7.83 11.64
C THR A 341 -7.16 7.08 12.95
N PRO A 342 -6.69 7.79 14.02
CA PRO A 342 -6.41 7.19 15.33
C PRO A 342 -7.62 6.46 15.98
N PRO A 343 -7.51 5.90 17.20
CA PRO A 343 -8.69 5.34 17.89
C PRO A 343 -9.79 6.40 18.09
N PHE A 344 -11.06 6.03 17.85
CA PHE A 344 -12.21 6.96 17.83
C PHE A 344 -12.39 7.71 19.16
N PHE A 345 -12.48 6.99 20.29
CA PHE A 345 -12.73 7.61 21.60
C PHE A 345 -11.64 8.60 22.02
N ALA A 346 -10.39 8.35 21.62
CA ALA A 346 -9.28 9.27 21.88
C ALA A 346 -9.46 10.62 21.17
N ARG A 347 -9.96 10.59 19.93
CA ARG A 347 -10.26 11.82 19.19
C ARG A 347 -11.43 12.56 19.79
N VAL A 348 -12.45 11.83 20.22
CA VAL A 348 -13.62 12.43 20.88
C VAL A 348 -13.12 13.21 22.09
N GLU A 349 -12.37 12.56 22.99
CA GLU A 349 -11.76 13.20 24.16
C GLU A 349 -10.95 14.46 23.79
N GLU A 350 -10.04 14.35 22.82
CA GLU A 350 -9.23 15.48 22.34
C GLU A 350 -10.08 16.64 21.81
N LEU A 351 -11.15 16.36 21.05
CA LEU A 351 -12.02 17.37 20.48
C LEU A 351 -12.90 18.06 21.54
N TYR A 352 -13.28 17.37 22.61
CA TYR A 352 -13.99 17.96 23.76
C TYR A 352 -13.08 18.87 24.61
N LEU A 353 -11.75 18.75 24.49
CA LEU A 353 -10.81 19.65 25.18
C LEU A 353 -10.64 21.00 24.47
N HIS A 354 -11.15 21.17 23.24
CA HIS A 354 -10.98 22.40 22.46
C HIS A 354 -12.19 23.34 22.56
N PRO A 355 -12.06 24.51 23.25
CA PRO A 355 -13.19 25.41 23.50
C PRO A 355 -13.90 25.90 22.24
N SER A 356 -13.16 26.14 21.16
CA SER A 356 -13.73 26.65 19.90
C SER A 356 -14.80 25.73 19.32
N ASN A 357 -14.70 24.41 19.51
CA ASN A 357 -15.69 23.45 19.01
C ASN A 357 -17.08 23.69 19.61
N TYR A 358 -17.18 24.04 20.90
CA TYR A 358 -18.46 24.33 21.55
C TYR A 358 -19.13 25.57 20.96
N PHE A 359 -18.37 26.64 20.69
CA PHE A 359 -18.92 27.86 20.09
C PHE A 359 -19.34 27.66 18.64
N ARG A 360 -18.58 26.88 17.86
CA ARG A 360 -18.99 26.48 16.50
C ARG A 360 -20.27 25.67 16.53
N GLY A 361 -20.38 24.75 17.49
CA GLY A 361 -21.58 23.99 17.77
C GLY A 361 -22.76 24.85 18.18
N ALA A 362 -22.55 25.86 19.02
CA ALA A 362 -23.57 26.78 19.46
C ALA A 362 -24.16 27.58 18.29
N VAL A 363 -23.31 28.11 17.40
CA VAL A 363 -23.77 28.83 16.21
C VAL A 363 -24.53 27.91 15.26
N ALA A 364 -24.00 26.71 14.98
CA ALA A 364 -24.65 25.74 14.12
C ALA A 364 -26.01 25.27 14.70
N GLY A 365 -26.06 24.99 15.99
CA GLY A 365 -27.27 24.56 16.70
C GLY A 365 -28.32 25.67 16.79
N ALA A 366 -27.92 26.91 17.05
CA ALA A 366 -28.82 28.07 17.01
C ALA A 366 -29.43 28.26 15.62
N ALA A 367 -28.62 28.11 14.57
CA ALA A 367 -29.08 28.19 13.19
C ALA A 367 -30.08 27.08 12.85
N ILE A 368 -29.88 25.85 13.32
CA ILE A 368 -30.84 24.75 13.16
C ILE A 368 -32.14 25.05 13.91
N GLY A 369 -32.08 25.52 15.16
CA GLY A 369 -33.27 25.90 15.93
C GLY A 369 -34.06 27.02 15.26
N LEU A 370 -33.36 28.03 14.71
CA LEU A 370 -33.98 29.11 13.94
C LEU A 370 -34.59 28.60 12.63
N ALA A 371 -33.89 27.71 11.91
CA ALA A 371 -34.37 27.12 10.66
C ALA A 371 -35.70 26.37 10.85
N LEU A 372 -35.83 25.61 11.94
CA LEU A 372 -37.07 24.91 12.27
C LEU A 372 -38.18 25.90 12.66
N MET A 373 -37.86 26.94 13.42
CA MET A 373 -38.83 27.96 13.86
C MET A 373 -39.46 28.74 12.68
N ILE A 374 -38.68 28.99 11.63
CA ILE A 374 -39.14 29.74 10.44
C ILE A 374 -39.67 28.85 9.33
N GLY A 375 -39.79 27.53 9.55
CA GLY A 375 -40.24 26.60 8.51
C GLY A 375 -39.29 26.52 7.30
N LEU A 376 -37.98 26.67 7.52
CA LEU A 376 -36.98 26.73 6.45
C LEU A 376 -37.08 25.58 5.42
N PRO A 377 -37.40 24.31 5.77
CA PRO A 377 -37.54 23.23 4.78
C PRO A 377 -38.59 23.48 3.68
N GLU A 378 -39.56 24.37 3.93
CA GLU A 378 -40.61 24.76 2.96
C GLU A 378 -40.16 25.92 2.05
N ALA A 379 -39.05 26.58 2.36
CA ALA A 379 -38.54 27.70 1.58
C ALA A 379 -37.93 27.26 0.23
N SER A 380 -37.82 28.22 -0.70
CA SER A 380 -37.15 28.01 -1.98
C SER A 380 -35.69 27.55 -1.80
N GLY A 381 -35.18 26.76 -2.75
CA GLY A 381 -33.81 26.22 -2.67
C GLY A 381 -32.74 27.32 -2.51
N SER A 382 -32.91 28.46 -3.16
CA SER A 382 -32.01 29.61 -3.03
C SER A 382 -32.09 30.27 -1.65
N GLY A 383 -33.29 30.41 -1.09
CA GLY A 383 -33.48 30.92 0.28
C GLY A 383 -32.83 30.02 1.32
N ARG A 384 -32.97 28.70 1.18
CA ARG A 384 -32.32 27.71 2.05
C ARG A 384 -30.79 27.77 1.95
N PHE A 385 -30.26 27.82 0.72
CA PHE A 385 -28.83 27.95 0.50
C PHE A 385 -28.25 29.21 1.15
N LEU A 386 -28.91 30.36 0.97
CA LEU A 386 -28.44 31.64 1.53
C LEU A 386 -28.45 31.63 3.06
N PHE A 387 -29.50 31.10 3.67
CA PHE A 387 -29.56 30.94 5.14
C PHE A 387 -28.41 30.07 5.65
N GLY A 388 -28.21 28.90 5.03
CA GLY A 388 -27.11 28.01 5.38
C GLY A 388 -25.74 28.66 5.18
N ALA A 389 -25.56 29.42 4.09
CA ALA A 389 -24.32 30.10 3.77
C ALA A 389 -23.93 31.13 4.85
N VAL A 390 -24.89 31.93 5.32
CA VAL A 390 -24.67 32.90 6.41
C VAL A 390 -24.33 32.17 7.71
N ALA A 391 -25.10 31.15 8.08
CA ALA A 391 -24.87 30.37 9.29
C ALA A 391 -23.48 29.70 9.30
N GLY A 392 -23.06 29.12 8.16
CA GLY A 392 -21.75 28.49 8.01
C GLY A 392 -20.59 29.47 8.06
N ALA A 393 -20.72 30.65 7.45
CA ALA A 393 -19.72 31.70 7.53
C ALA A 393 -19.52 32.19 8.97
N LEU A 394 -20.61 32.37 9.72
CA LEU A 394 -20.59 32.74 11.14
C LEU A 394 -19.98 31.63 12.01
N ALA A 395 -20.39 30.38 11.79
CA ALA A 395 -19.89 29.25 12.56
C ALA A 395 -18.38 29.05 12.36
N TYR A 396 -17.85 29.31 11.17
CA TYR A 396 -16.43 29.12 10.90
C TYR A 396 -15.62 30.40 11.15
N ALA A 397 -15.77 31.42 10.29
CA ALA A 397 -14.98 32.63 10.33
C ALA A 397 -15.38 33.55 11.49
N GLY A 398 -16.67 33.62 11.82
CA GLY A 398 -17.18 34.43 12.93
C GLY A 398 -16.64 33.96 14.28
N VAL A 399 -16.66 32.65 14.54
CA VAL A 399 -16.10 32.07 15.77
C VAL A 399 -14.58 32.28 15.84
N ASP A 400 -13.85 32.03 14.75
CA ASP A 400 -12.40 32.24 14.72
C ASP A 400 -12.03 33.71 14.97
N ALA A 401 -12.78 34.65 14.38
CA ALA A 401 -12.60 36.08 14.59
C ALA A 401 -12.90 36.48 16.05
N ALA A 402 -13.95 35.93 16.66
CA ALA A 402 -14.30 36.20 18.06
C ALA A 402 -13.23 35.71 19.04
N PHE A 403 -12.67 34.52 18.81
CA PHE A 403 -11.57 33.98 19.63
C PHE A 403 -10.28 34.78 19.47
N ASP A 404 -9.92 35.16 18.24
CA ASP A 404 -8.73 35.96 18.00
C ASP A 404 -8.89 37.39 18.56
N PHE A 405 -10.10 37.97 18.51
CA PHE A 405 -10.43 39.25 19.15
C PHE A 405 -10.35 39.15 20.68
N ALA A 406 -10.90 38.10 21.30
CA ALA A 406 -10.78 37.86 22.73
C ALA A 406 -9.31 37.67 23.18
N ALA A 407 -8.50 36.99 22.36
CA ALA A 407 -7.06 36.85 22.64
C ALA A 407 -6.30 38.18 22.53
N LEU A 408 -6.75 39.07 21.63
CA LEU A 408 -6.21 40.43 21.49
C LEU A 408 -6.54 41.29 22.71
N THR A 409 -7.80 41.28 23.17
CA THR A 409 -8.23 42.05 24.36
C THR A 409 -7.61 41.53 25.65
N GLN A 410 -7.26 40.25 25.72
CA GLN A 410 -6.54 39.64 26.85
C GLN A 410 -5.01 39.76 26.77
N GLY A 411 -4.47 40.44 25.74
CA GLY A 411 -3.01 40.61 25.55
C GLY A 411 -2.24 39.33 25.21
N ARG A 412 -2.93 38.21 24.91
CA ARG A 412 -2.30 36.94 24.49
C ARG A 412 -1.84 36.97 23.02
N ARG A 413 -2.30 37.96 22.26
CA ARG A 413 -1.89 38.25 20.87
C ARG A 413 -1.74 39.76 20.66
N GLN A 414 -0.87 40.15 19.74
CA GLN A 414 -0.64 41.56 19.36
C GLN A 414 -1.39 41.98 18.10
N HIS A 415 -1.72 41.03 17.21
CA HIS A 415 -2.43 41.29 15.96
C HIS A 415 -3.43 40.16 15.64
N LEU A 416 -4.48 40.51 14.88
CA LEU A 416 -5.37 39.53 14.26
C LEU A 416 -4.62 38.73 13.17
N ARG A 417 -5.13 37.54 12.83
CA ARG A 417 -4.65 36.81 11.66
C ARG A 417 -4.90 37.60 10.37
N SER A 418 -4.16 37.25 9.32
CA SER A 418 -4.40 37.78 7.97
C SER A 418 -5.86 37.62 7.55
N TRP A 419 -6.43 38.63 6.89
CA TRP A 419 -7.79 38.59 6.33
C TRP A 419 -8.03 37.36 5.44
N ARG A 420 -6.96 36.82 4.84
CA ARG A 420 -6.96 35.61 4.01
C ARG A 420 -7.46 34.37 4.77
N VAL A 421 -7.21 34.29 6.08
CA VAL A 421 -7.67 33.17 6.92
C VAL A 421 -9.19 33.24 7.10
N TYR A 422 -9.71 34.43 7.42
CA TYR A 422 -11.15 34.62 7.64
C TYR A 422 -11.96 34.52 6.35
N SER A 423 -11.46 35.07 5.24
CA SER A 423 -12.15 34.99 3.94
C SER A 423 -12.22 33.55 3.43
N LEU A 424 -11.14 32.78 3.56
CA LEU A 424 -11.14 31.36 3.23
C LEU A 424 -12.09 30.57 4.15
N GLY A 425 -12.05 30.83 5.46
CA GLY A 425 -12.95 30.20 6.42
C GLY A 425 -14.43 30.51 6.15
N ALA A 426 -14.75 31.75 5.80
CA ALA A 426 -16.11 32.19 5.47
C ALA A 426 -16.60 31.51 4.20
N LEU A 427 -15.78 31.47 3.15
CA LEU A 427 -16.11 30.79 1.89
C LEU A 427 -16.37 29.29 2.12
N LEU A 428 -15.47 28.60 2.83
CA LEU A 428 -15.60 27.17 3.08
C LEU A 428 -16.82 26.86 3.95
N GLY A 429 -17.05 27.63 5.01
CA GLY A 429 -18.22 27.50 5.87
C GLY A 429 -19.52 27.76 5.10
N ALA A 430 -19.56 28.83 4.31
CA ALA A 430 -20.73 29.21 3.53
C ALA A 430 -21.11 28.15 2.48
N LEU A 431 -20.13 27.62 1.75
CA LEU A 431 -20.38 26.60 0.74
C LEU A 431 -20.93 25.31 1.36
N VAL A 432 -20.35 24.83 2.45
CA VAL A 432 -20.76 23.56 3.09
C VAL A 432 -22.14 23.69 3.72
N ALA A 433 -22.35 24.69 4.57
CA ALA A 433 -23.63 24.84 5.27
C ALA A 433 -24.75 25.26 4.30
N GLY A 434 -24.44 26.07 3.28
CA GLY A 434 -25.38 26.40 2.20
C GLY A 434 -25.82 25.16 1.43
N ALA A 435 -24.87 24.28 1.05
CA ALA A 435 -25.20 23.02 0.37
C ALA A 435 -26.06 22.08 1.24
N VAL A 436 -25.75 21.96 2.54
CA VAL A 436 -26.56 21.16 3.48
C VAL A 436 -27.99 21.71 3.61
N ALA A 437 -28.14 23.03 3.76
CA ALA A 437 -29.45 23.65 3.87
C ALA A 437 -30.27 23.55 2.57
N TRP A 438 -29.62 23.72 1.41
CA TRP A 438 -30.24 23.48 0.09
C TRP A 438 -30.74 22.05 -0.07
N TYR A 439 -30.00 21.08 0.47
CA TYR A 439 -30.36 19.67 0.40
C TYR A 439 -31.58 19.31 1.26
N LEU A 440 -31.70 19.90 2.45
CA LEU A 440 -32.76 19.58 3.42
C LEU A 440 -34.08 20.32 3.09
N ASP A 441 -34.80 19.85 2.07
CA ASP A 441 -36.20 20.25 1.81
C ASP A 441 -37.20 19.46 2.66
N ALA A 442 -38.49 19.86 2.65
CA ALA A 442 -39.52 19.18 3.42
C ALA A 442 -39.59 17.66 3.15
N GLY A 443 -39.57 17.24 1.88
CA GLY A 443 -39.61 15.81 1.53
C GLY A 443 -38.33 15.05 1.88
N GLN A 444 -37.19 15.72 1.93
CA GLN A 444 -35.91 15.16 2.36
C GLN A 444 -35.91 14.95 3.87
N VAL A 445 -36.46 15.91 4.62
CA VAL A 445 -36.66 15.79 6.07
C VAL A 445 -37.63 14.63 6.37
N GLU A 446 -38.71 14.48 5.60
CA GLU A 446 -39.64 13.35 5.72
C GLU A 446 -38.93 12.00 5.46
N ASN A 447 -38.14 11.89 4.39
CA ASN A 447 -37.38 10.68 4.06
C ASN A 447 -36.40 10.28 5.19
N ILE A 448 -35.63 11.24 5.70
CA ILE A 448 -34.70 11.01 6.83
C ILE A 448 -35.47 10.60 8.09
N THR A 449 -36.61 11.23 8.35
CA THR A 449 -37.46 10.95 9.53
C THR A 449 -38.06 9.55 9.45
N ALA A 450 -38.58 9.15 8.30
CA ALA A 450 -39.10 7.80 8.06
C ALA A 450 -38.00 6.74 8.30
N LYS A 451 -36.78 7.01 7.83
CA LYS A 451 -35.63 6.13 8.06
C LYS A 451 -35.20 6.09 9.53
N PHE A 452 -35.16 7.24 10.20
CA PHE A 452 -34.85 7.34 11.63
C PHE A 452 -35.78 6.44 12.47
N PHE A 453 -37.09 6.47 12.19
CA PHE A 453 -38.04 5.60 12.89
C PHE A 453 -37.90 4.13 12.50
N ALA A 454 -37.40 3.82 11.30
CA ALA A 454 -37.08 2.45 10.91
C ALA A 454 -35.90 1.87 11.70
N TYR A 455 -34.91 2.68 12.08
CA TYR A 455 -33.79 2.22 12.91
C TYR A 455 -34.13 2.18 14.41
N THR A 456 -34.99 3.06 14.90
CA THR A 456 -35.33 3.12 16.33
C THR A 456 -36.38 2.10 16.75
N SER A 457 -37.17 1.58 15.80
CA SER A 457 -38.05 0.44 16.01
C SER A 457 -37.23 -0.86 16.15
N LEU A 458 -37.25 -1.46 17.34
CA LEU A 458 -36.44 -2.64 17.67
C LEU A 458 -37.19 -3.96 17.46
N ASP A 459 -38.52 -3.92 17.35
CA ASP A 459 -39.38 -5.05 17.01
C ASP A 459 -40.46 -4.55 16.03
N TYR A 460 -40.27 -4.87 14.74
CA TYR A 460 -41.20 -4.44 13.69
C TYR A 460 -42.57 -5.08 13.85
N GLY A 461 -42.64 -6.33 14.35
CA GLY A 461 -43.90 -7.03 14.56
C GLY A 461 -44.75 -6.35 15.63
N ALA A 462 -44.13 -5.99 16.76
CA ALA A 462 -44.80 -5.26 17.84
C ALA A 462 -45.17 -3.82 17.44
N ASP A 463 -44.32 -3.14 16.65
CA ASP A 463 -44.53 -1.77 16.21
C ASP A 463 -45.46 -1.64 14.98
N GLY A 464 -46.06 -2.74 14.51
CA GLY A 464 -46.99 -2.76 13.37
C GLY A 464 -46.32 -2.49 12.01
N ARG A 465 -45.01 -2.67 11.91
CA ARG A 465 -44.23 -2.50 10.68
C ARG A 465 -44.17 -3.83 9.89
N PRO A 466 -44.20 -3.78 8.55
CA PRO A 466 -44.12 -4.99 7.75
C PRO A 466 -42.73 -5.62 7.83
N ILE A 467 -42.68 -6.93 8.12
CA ILE A 467 -41.45 -7.74 8.05
C ILE A 467 -41.31 -8.23 6.60
N THR A 468 -40.37 -7.65 5.86
CA THR A 468 -40.11 -7.97 4.46
C THR A 468 -38.72 -8.60 4.28
N GLU A 469 -38.55 -9.37 3.20
CA GLU A 469 -37.25 -9.88 2.76
C GLU A 469 -36.40 -8.74 2.19
N TYR A 470 -35.12 -8.69 2.59
CA TYR A 470 -34.16 -7.70 2.10
C TYR A 470 -33.50 -8.23 0.83
N VAL A 471 -34.15 -8.01 -0.31
CA VAL A 471 -33.68 -8.49 -1.61
C VAL A 471 -32.84 -7.43 -2.33
N ILE A 472 -31.59 -7.76 -2.61
CA ILE A 472 -30.68 -6.92 -3.42
C ILE A 472 -30.61 -7.42 -4.86
N ARG A 473 -30.40 -6.51 -5.80
CA ARG A 473 -30.24 -6.83 -7.24
C ARG A 473 -28.94 -6.22 -7.78
N PRO A 474 -27.78 -6.88 -7.58
CA PRO A 474 -26.52 -6.39 -8.11
C PRO A 474 -26.59 -6.10 -9.62
N LEU A 475 -25.98 -5.00 -10.05
CA LEU A 475 -26.01 -4.49 -11.45
C LEU A 475 -27.41 -4.24 -12.05
N PHE A 476 -28.47 -4.09 -11.25
CA PHE A 476 -29.86 -4.07 -11.72
C PHE A 476 -30.25 -5.31 -12.55
N SER A 477 -29.57 -6.44 -12.30
CA SER A 477 -29.90 -7.72 -12.92
C SER A 477 -31.16 -8.31 -12.28
N LYS A 478 -32.20 -8.55 -13.09
CA LYS A 478 -33.39 -9.31 -12.65
C LYS A 478 -33.08 -10.78 -12.36
N TRP A 479 -31.93 -11.28 -12.81
CA TRP A 479 -31.53 -12.68 -12.74
C TRP A 479 -30.64 -13.00 -11.53
N GLY A 480 -30.10 -11.98 -10.85
CA GLY A 480 -29.17 -12.12 -9.73
C GLY A 480 -29.72 -11.62 -8.39
N ALA A 481 -31.03 -11.69 -8.18
CA ALA A 481 -31.64 -11.30 -6.91
C ALA A 481 -31.06 -12.15 -5.77
N THR A 482 -30.53 -11.50 -4.74
CA THR A 482 -30.00 -12.16 -3.54
C THR A 482 -30.81 -11.70 -2.35
N ASP A 483 -31.44 -12.62 -1.64
CA ASP A 483 -32.11 -12.34 -0.38
C ASP A 483 -31.07 -12.37 0.76
N LEU A 484 -30.96 -11.27 1.51
CA LEU A 484 -30.08 -11.17 2.68
C LEU A 484 -30.77 -11.64 3.96
N GLY A 485 -32.08 -11.93 3.90
CA GLY A 485 -32.93 -12.39 4.99
C GLY A 485 -34.02 -11.38 5.34
N ARG A 486 -34.79 -11.69 6.39
CA ARG A 486 -35.92 -10.85 6.85
C ARG A 486 -35.43 -9.70 7.74
N VAL A 487 -36.07 -8.55 7.60
CA VAL A 487 -35.85 -7.37 8.46
C VAL A 487 -36.92 -7.32 9.55
N ASP A 488 -36.52 -7.64 10.78
CA ASP A 488 -37.38 -7.76 11.96
C ASP A 488 -37.18 -6.61 12.99
N GLY A 489 -36.16 -5.77 12.80
CA GLY A 489 -35.89 -4.62 13.65
C GLY A 489 -34.76 -3.74 13.12
N GLY A 490 -34.55 -2.58 13.75
CA GLY A 490 -33.57 -1.59 13.33
C GLY A 490 -32.11 -2.06 13.37
N VAL A 491 -31.76 -2.95 14.31
CA VAL A 491 -30.41 -3.56 14.37
C VAL A 491 -30.16 -4.46 13.16
N ARG A 492 -31.17 -5.26 12.77
CA ARG A 492 -31.13 -6.12 11.60
C ARG A 492 -31.09 -5.30 10.30
N LEU A 493 -31.87 -4.23 10.21
CA LEU A 493 -31.84 -3.29 9.08
C LEU A 493 -30.44 -2.70 8.86
N LEU A 494 -29.80 -2.19 9.93
CA LEU A 494 -28.44 -1.65 9.84
C LEU A 494 -27.44 -2.69 9.32
N PHE A 495 -27.53 -3.93 9.81
CA PHE A 495 -26.65 -5.01 9.38
C PHE A 495 -26.83 -5.33 7.88
N ASP A 496 -28.07 -5.50 7.43
CA ASP A 496 -28.37 -5.88 6.05
C ASP A 496 -27.98 -4.78 5.05
N GLU A 497 -28.08 -3.51 5.44
CA GLU A 497 -27.61 -2.38 4.64
C GLU A 497 -26.09 -2.28 4.55
N SER A 498 -25.37 -2.57 5.65
CA SER A 498 -23.91 -2.69 5.60
C SER A 498 -23.46 -3.84 4.69
N LEU A 499 -24.13 -4.99 4.81
CA LEU A 499 -23.84 -6.18 4.00
C LEU A 499 -24.16 -5.93 2.51
N SER A 500 -25.29 -5.31 2.22
CA SER A 500 -25.70 -4.96 0.86
C SER A 500 -24.75 -3.96 0.21
N GLY A 501 -24.21 -3.02 0.99
CA GLY A 501 -23.17 -2.10 0.57
C GLY A 501 -21.93 -2.82 0.07
N VAL A 502 -21.42 -3.79 0.84
CA VAL A 502 -20.25 -4.59 0.41
C VAL A 502 -20.54 -5.33 -0.88
N ILE A 503 -21.66 -6.06 -0.96
CA ILE A 503 -21.98 -6.89 -2.14
C ILE A 503 -22.13 -6.04 -3.40
N GLN A 504 -22.88 -4.94 -3.33
CA GLN A 504 -23.13 -4.09 -4.50
C GLN A 504 -21.89 -3.30 -4.94
N TRP A 505 -21.03 -2.90 -4.00
CA TRP A 505 -19.86 -2.08 -4.29
C TRP A 505 -18.66 -2.87 -4.83
N VAL A 506 -18.64 -4.21 -4.69
CA VAL A 506 -17.61 -5.08 -5.32
C VAL A 506 -17.45 -4.76 -6.80
N PHE A 507 -18.56 -4.53 -7.50
CA PHE A 507 -18.54 -4.25 -8.92
C PHE A 507 -18.11 -2.81 -9.25
N ALA A 508 -18.44 -1.85 -8.38
CA ALA A 508 -18.18 -0.43 -8.62
C ALA A 508 -16.73 -0.05 -8.30
N ALA A 509 -16.15 -0.68 -7.27
CA ALA A 509 -14.86 -0.28 -6.74
C ALA A 509 -13.68 -0.33 -7.75
N PRO A 510 -13.57 -1.32 -8.66
CA PRO A 510 -12.56 -1.30 -9.72
C PRO A 510 -12.70 -0.09 -10.66
N LEU A 511 -13.94 0.30 -11.00
CA LEU A 511 -14.20 1.46 -11.86
C LEU A 511 -13.75 2.76 -11.20
N PHE A 512 -14.03 2.91 -9.90
CA PHE A 512 -13.52 4.03 -9.10
C PHE A 512 -12.02 4.14 -9.20
N SER A 513 -11.31 3.02 -9.03
CA SER A 513 -9.87 3.03 -9.10
C SER A 513 -9.34 3.36 -10.49
N ILE A 514 -9.91 2.79 -11.56
CA ILE A 514 -9.47 3.09 -12.94
C ILE A 514 -9.68 4.57 -13.23
N ASN A 515 -10.87 5.08 -12.93
CA ASN A 515 -11.24 6.47 -13.13
C ASN A 515 -10.29 7.44 -12.41
N LEU A 516 -9.80 7.08 -11.21
CA LEU A 516 -8.86 7.91 -10.46
C LEU A 516 -7.57 8.15 -11.24
N PHE A 517 -7.02 7.15 -11.93
CA PHE A 517 -5.80 7.31 -12.74
C PHE A 517 -6.02 8.25 -13.93
N PHE A 518 -7.14 8.11 -14.64
CA PHE A 518 -7.50 9.00 -15.75
C PHE A 518 -7.71 10.43 -15.28
N LEU A 519 -8.45 10.63 -14.20
CA LEU A 519 -8.69 11.95 -13.64
C LEU A 519 -7.42 12.60 -13.11
N THR A 520 -6.55 11.82 -12.45
CA THR A 520 -5.24 12.30 -11.99
C THR A 520 -4.38 12.74 -13.17
N ALA A 521 -4.34 11.96 -14.25
CA ALA A 521 -3.62 12.31 -15.47
C ALA A 521 -4.15 13.61 -16.10
N LEU A 522 -5.48 13.78 -16.12
CA LEU A 522 -6.14 14.98 -16.63
C LEU A 522 -5.83 16.22 -15.78
N VAL A 523 -6.03 16.14 -14.46
CA VAL A 523 -5.84 17.27 -13.54
C VAL A 523 -4.36 17.68 -13.44
N GLN A 524 -3.45 16.71 -13.38
CA GLN A 524 -2.00 16.97 -13.35
C GLN A 524 -1.42 17.29 -14.73
N ARG A 525 -2.21 17.16 -15.81
CA ARG A 525 -1.77 17.32 -17.21
C ARG A 525 -0.54 16.47 -17.53
N SER A 526 -0.52 15.22 -17.04
CA SER A 526 0.61 14.29 -17.16
C SER A 526 0.13 12.91 -17.60
N LEU A 527 0.86 12.27 -18.52
CA LEU A 527 0.59 10.88 -18.91
C LEU A 527 1.22 9.85 -17.96
N GLN A 528 1.97 10.29 -16.94
CA GLN A 528 2.65 9.41 -15.99
C GLN A 528 1.67 8.49 -15.23
N PRO A 529 0.52 8.95 -14.70
CA PRO A 529 -0.44 8.07 -14.03
C PRO A 529 -0.99 6.97 -14.95
N LEU A 530 -1.23 7.28 -16.23
CA LEU A 530 -1.70 6.28 -17.21
C LEU A 530 -0.61 5.25 -17.54
N ARG A 531 0.65 5.69 -17.63
CA ARG A 531 1.79 4.77 -17.76
C ARG A 531 1.94 3.89 -16.53
N GLN A 532 1.72 4.46 -15.35
CA GLN A 532 1.79 3.75 -14.08
C GLN A 532 0.66 2.72 -13.97
N LEU A 533 -0.59 3.05 -14.32
CA LEU A 533 -1.75 2.14 -14.33
C LEU A 533 -1.42 0.82 -15.03
N ALA A 534 -0.68 0.88 -16.12
CA ALA A 534 -0.30 -0.30 -16.90
C ALA A 534 1.06 -0.90 -16.52
N SER A 535 1.51 -0.65 -15.29
CA SER A 535 2.64 -1.31 -14.65
C SER A 535 2.17 -2.19 -13.49
N TRP A 536 3.01 -3.11 -13.02
CA TRP A 536 2.71 -3.92 -11.82
C TRP A 536 2.43 -3.07 -10.58
N GLN A 537 3.12 -1.93 -10.44
CA GLN A 537 2.87 -0.98 -9.36
C GLN A 537 1.50 -0.30 -9.51
N GLY A 538 1.07 -0.01 -10.74
CA GLY A 538 -0.27 0.52 -10.99
C GLY A 538 -1.36 -0.48 -10.69
N LEU A 539 -1.14 -1.77 -11.01
CA LEU A 539 -2.07 -2.83 -10.62
C LEU A 539 -2.18 -2.97 -9.10
N ASP A 540 -1.07 -2.88 -8.35
CA ASP A 540 -1.08 -2.87 -6.88
C ASP A 540 -1.91 -1.71 -6.33
N MET A 541 -1.67 -0.50 -6.84
CA MET A 541 -2.46 0.68 -6.48
C MET A 541 -3.92 0.55 -6.88
N LEU A 542 -4.22 -0.09 -8.02
CA LEU A 542 -5.58 -0.30 -8.49
C LEU A 542 -6.37 -1.19 -7.52
N ILE A 543 -5.76 -2.31 -7.13
CA ILE A 543 -6.36 -3.24 -6.17
C ILE A 543 -6.50 -2.57 -4.80
N GLU A 544 -5.49 -1.85 -4.32
CA GLU A 544 -5.55 -1.17 -3.02
C GLU A 544 -6.68 -0.13 -2.98
N ASN A 545 -6.82 0.67 -4.04
CA ASN A 545 -7.87 1.67 -4.14
C ASN A 545 -9.26 1.01 -4.25
N ALA A 546 -9.39 -0.04 -5.06
CA ALA A 546 -10.64 -0.80 -5.16
C ALA A 546 -11.02 -1.42 -3.81
N VAL A 547 -10.09 -2.03 -3.09
CA VAL A 547 -10.33 -2.57 -1.74
C VAL A 547 -10.80 -1.47 -0.78
N ARG A 548 -10.19 -0.28 -0.84
CA ARG A 548 -10.58 0.85 0.01
C ARG A 548 -12.01 1.30 -0.28
N VAL A 549 -12.36 1.45 -1.56
CA VAL A 549 -13.72 1.85 -1.99
C VAL A 549 -14.74 0.77 -1.62
N LEU A 550 -14.42 -0.51 -1.81
CA LEU A 550 -15.28 -1.62 -1.41
C LEU A 550 -15.61 -1.57 0.09
N ARG A 551 -14.61 -1.32 0.94
CA ARG A 551 -14.81 -1.19 2.39
C ARG A 551 -15.67 0.02 2.77
N TRP A 552 -15.71 1.07 1.95
CA TRP A 552 -16.62 2.18 2.21
C TRP A 552 -18.08 1.74 2.16
N GLY A 553 -18.42 0.74 1.34
CA GLY A 553 -19.76 0.15 1.31
C GLY A 553 -20.29 -0.25 2.68
N LEU A 554 -19.43 -0.73 3.60
CA LEU A 554 -19.82 -1.15 4.95
C LEU A 554 -20.50 -0.05 5.77
N TRP A 555 -20.05 1.20 5.65
CA TRP A 555 -20.54 2.31 6.46
C TRP A 555 -21.27 3.38 5.64
N MET A 556 -20.94 3.52 4.36
CA MET A 556 -21.59 4.47 3.45
C MET A 556 -22.98 4.00 3.04
N ALA A 557 -23.23 2.70 2.88
CA ALA A 557 -24.53 2.24 2.40
C ALA A 557 -25.68 2.60 3.38
N PRO A 558 -25.59 2.35 4.70
CA PRO A 558 -26.61 2.82 5.65
C PRO A 558 -26.82 4.35 5.60
N VAL A 559 -25.73 5.12 5.47
CA VAL A 559 -25.80 6.58 5.34
C VAL A 559 -26.50 6.99 4.04
N ILE A 560 -26.11 6.42 2.91
CA ILE A 560 -26.72 6.69 1.61
C ILE A 560 -28.19 6.33 1.64
N TYR A 561 -28.58 5.16 2.13
CA TYR A 561 -30.00 4.78 2.20
C TYR A 561 -30.83 5.63 3.17
N SER A 562 -30.18 6.32 4.11
CA SER A 562 -30.85 7.26 5.01
C SER A 562 -31.06 8.63 4.41
N PHE A 563 -30.13 9.09 3.57
CA PHE A 563 -30.18 10.42 2.99
C PHE A 563 -30.67 10.42 1.53
N LEU A 564 -30.48 9.37 0.76
CA LEU A 564 -30.84 9.33 -0.65
C LEU A 564 -32.36 9.39 -0.84
N LYS A 565 -32.83 10.46 -1.51
CA LYS A 565 -34.22 10.68 -1.87
C LYS A 565 -34.42 10.48 -3.37
N ALA A 566 -35.45 9.74 -3.74
CA ALA A 566 -35.93 9.68 -5.12
C ALA A 566 -36.69 10.98 -5.45
N SER A 567 -36.29 11.65 -6.53
CA SER A 567 -36.97 12.84 -7.04
C SER A 567 -38.15 12.41 -7.93
N PRO A 568 -39.37 12.93 -7.70
CA PRO A 568 -40.53 12.63 -8.54
C PRO A 568 -40.49 13.36 -9.88
N ASP A 569 -39.71 14.45 -9.98
CA ASP A 569 -39.59 15.24 -11.19
C ASP A 569 -38.17 15.16 -11.77
N PRO A 570 -38.03 15.07 -13.11
CA PRO A 570 -36.74 15.06 -13.76
C PRO A 570 -36.15 16.47 -13.79
N ALA A 571 -34.87 16.59 -13.45
CA ALA A 571 -34.05 17.81 -13.53
C ALA A 571 -32.68 17.47 -14.12
N TRP A 572 -31.94 18.46 -14.61
CA TRP A 572 -30.64 18.22 -15.26
C TRP A 572 -29.63 17.44 -14.39
N TYR A 573 -29.63 17.67 -13.06
CA TYR A 573 -28.65 17.08 -12.14
C TYR A 573 -29.07 15.72 -11.55
N ASN A 574 -30.34 15.33 -11.68
CA ASN A 574 -30.87 14.09 -11.11
C ASN A 574 -31.01 12.96 -12.15
N GLN A 575 -30.42 13.13 -13.34
CA GLN A 575 -30.36 12.11 -14.38
C GLN A 575 -29.13 11.18 -14.19
N ASP A 576 -29.31 9.89 -14.47
CA ASP A 576 -28.27 8.89 -14.25
C ASP A 576 -27.21 8.83 -15.34
N GLY A 577 -25.93 8.91 -14.96
CA GLY A 577 -24.79 8.80 -15.88
C GLY A 577 -24.16 10.15 -16.26
N LEU A 578 -22.85 10.18 -16.50
CA LEU A 578 -22.11 11.44 -16.75
C LEU A 578 -22.51 12.03 -18.11
N ILE A 579 -22.57 11.16 -19.11
CA ILE A 579 -22.95 11.53 -20.48
C ILE A 579 -24.41 12.00 -20.49
N ARG A 580 -25.30 11.25 -19.84
CA ARG A 580 -26.72 11.61 -19.73
C ARG A 580 -26.92 12.92 -18.98
N THR A 581 -26.19 13.16 -17.90
CA THR A 581 -26.27 14.44 -17.15
C THR A 581 -25.91 15.60 -18.07
N GLY A 582 -24.85 15.47 -18.89
CA GLY A 582 -24.46 16.49 -19.88
C GLY A 582 -25.55 16.75 -20.92
N VAL A 583 -26.10 15.69 -21.51
CA VAL A 583 -27.21 15.78 -22.48
C VAL A 583 -28.46 16.36 -21.82
N ALA A 584 -28.79 15.96 -20.60
CA ALA A 584 -29.94 16.47 -19.86
C ALA A 584 -29.78 17.92 -19.44
N SER A 585 -28.55 18.38 -19.15
CA SER A 585 -28.26 19.79 -18.89
C SER A 585 -28.53 20.63 -20.13
N TRP A 586 -28.12 20.13 -21.30
CA TRP A 586 -28.41 20.77 -22.57
C TRP A 586 -29.91 20.75 -22.91
N MET A 587 -30.57 19.60 -22.75
CA MET A 587 -32.01 19.46 -23.05
C MET A 587 -32.89 20.25 -22.08
N SER A 588 -32.56 20.29 -20.78
CA SER A 588 -33.25 21.10 -19.77
C SER A 588 -33.09 22.60 -20.01
N TYR A 589 -32.05 23.02 -20.75
CA TYR A 589 -31.87 24.42 -21.14
C TYR A 589 -32.70 24.81 -22.38
N ILE A 590 -33.01 23.84 -23.25
CA ILE A 590 -33.63 24.09 -24.57
C ILE A 590 -35.13 23.76 -24.58
N LEU A 591 -35.55 22.75 -23.83
CA LEU A 591 -36.94 22.28 -23.80
C LEU A 591 -37.73 22.97 -22.66
N PRO A 592 -39.01 23.28 -22.87
CA PRO A 592 -39.94 23.59 -21.77
C PRO A 592 -40.06 22.40 -20.79
N ASP A 593 -40.38 22.68 -19.51
CA ASP A 593 -40.38 21.69 -18.43
C ASP A 593 -41.25 20.44 -18.72
N SER A 594 -42.41 20.62 -19.36
CA SER A 594 -43.30 19.50 -19.75
C SER A 594 -42.67 18.58 -20.80
N ASP A 595 -41.97 19.16 -21.76
CA ASP A 595 -41.36 18.45 -22.88
C ASP A 595 -40.07 17.77 -22.45
N PHE A 596 -39.33 18.40 -21.54
CA PHE A 596 -38.20 17.79 -20.86
C PHE A 596 -38.62 16.57 -20.02
N ARG A 597 -39.76 16.66 -19.31
CA ARG A 597 -40.32 15.52 -18.55
C ARG A 597 -40.71 14.37 -19.48
N ALA A 598 -41.40 14.66 -20.58
CA ALA A 598 -41.77 13.66 -21.57
C ALA A 598 -40.53 12.99 -22.19
N TRP A 599 -39.55 13.80 -22.64
CA TRP A 599 -38.28 13.30 -23.16
C TRP A 599 -37.53 12.40 -22.16
N SER A 600 -37.49 12.81 -20.88
CA SER A 600 -36.83 12.03 -19.83
C SER A 600 -37.54 10.68 -19.59
N LEU A 601 -38.87 10.66 -19.64
CA LEU A 601 -39.69 9.44 -19.50
C LEU A 601 -39.52 8.49 -20.69
N ASP A 602 -39.46 9.01 -21.92
CA ASP A 602 -39.25 8.22 -23.13
C ASP A 602 -37.86 7.57 -23.13
N ILE A 603 -36.84 8.33 -22.77
CA ILE A 603 -35.49 7.80 -22.57
C ILE A 603 -35.54 6.71 -21.48
N PHE A 604 -36.12 6.98 -20.30
CA PHE A 604 -36.21 5.99 -19.22
C PHE A 604 -36.89 4.68 -19.65
N THR A 605 -37.97 4.76 -20.43
CA THR A 605 -38.70 3.60 -20.98
C THR A 605 -37.84 2.77 -21.93
N ALA A 606 -37.11 3.42 -22.83
CA ALA A 606 -36.17 2.74 -23.73
C ALA A 606 -35.05 2.00 -22.95
N LEU A 607 -34.63 2.55 -21.81
CA LEU A 607 -33.60 1.94 -20.95
C LEU A 607 -34.11 0.70 -20.20
N LEU A 608 -35.38 0.69 -19.79
CA LEU A 608 -36.00 -0.47 -19.14
C LEU A 608 -36.13 -1.68 -20.08
N ALA A 609 -36.35 -1.46 -21.37
CA ALA A 609 -36.59 -2.54 -22.34
C ALA A 609 -35.38 -3.47 -22.58
N TYR A 610 -34.13 -3.02 -22.39
CA TYR A 610 -32.93 -3.78 -22.77
C TYR A 610 -32.01 -4.08 -21.59
N ASP A 611 -31.93 -5.35 -21.18
CA ASP A 611 -31.14 -5.77 -20.02
C ASP A 611 -29.63 -5.41 -20.13
N ALA A 612 -29.01 -5.54 -21.31
CA ALA A 612 -27.62 -5.15 -21.53
C ALA A 612 -27.38 -3.64 -21.42
N LEU A 613 -28.37 -2.83 -21.81
CA LEU A 613 -28.30 -1.37 -21.72
C LEU A 613 -28.40 -0.91 -20.26
N ARG A 614 -29.19 -1.59 -19.42
CA ARG A 614 -29.23 -1.34 -17.97
C ARG A 614 -27.88 -1.55 -17.30
N VAL A 615 -27.17 -2.62 -17.67
CA VAL A 615 -25.81 -2.88 -17.17
C VAL A 615 -24.84 -1.78 -17.60
N LEU A 616 -24.88 -1.34 -18.87
CA LEU A 616 -24.02 -0.25 -19.36
C LEU A 616 -24.32 1.10 -18.68
N ILE A 617 -25.58 1.40 -18.37
CA ILE A 617 -25.96 2.60 -17.62
C ILE A 617 -25.50 2.50 -16.18
N TRP A 618 -25.60 1.33 -15.57
CA TRP A 618 -25.03 1.12 -14.25
C TRP A 618 -23.52 1.42 -14.29
N PHE A 619 -22.80 0.99 -15.34
CA PHE A 619 -21.40 1.35 -15.56
C PHE A 619 -21.19 2.87 -15.76
N ASP A 620 -22.07 3.58 -16.49
CA ASP A 620 -21.99 5.05 -16.66
C ASP A 620 -22.29 5.78 -15.33
N HIS A 621 -23.35 5.39 -14.63
CA HIS A 621 -23.74 5.97 -13.35
C HIS A 621 -22.67 5.73 -12.28
N MET A 622 -22.32 4.47 -12.00
CA MET A 622 -21.34 4.11 -10.96
C MET A 622 -19.91 4.45 -11.37
N GLY A 623 -19.53 4.18 -12.63
CA GLY A 623 -18.16 4.29 -13.12
C GLY A 623 -17.76 5.65 -13.69
N LEU A 624 -18.67 6.41 -14.31
CA LEU A 624 -18.34 7.71 -14.92
C LEU A 624 -18.91 8.90 -14.15
N ARG A 625 -20.11 8.83 -13.56
CA ARG A 625 -20.66 9.95 -12.76
C ARG A 625 -20.16 9.90 -11.31
N VAL A 626 -20.59 8.88 -10.58
CA VAL A 626 -20.36 8.72 -9.14
C VAL A 626 -18.86 8.66 -8.84
N ALA A 627 -18.13 7.74 -9.50
CA ALA A 627 -16.68 7.66 -9.37
C ALA A 627 -15.95 8.95 -9.71
N THR A 628 -16.39 9.71 -10.72
CA THR A 628 -15.71 10.96 -11.12
C THR A 628 -15.94 12.07 -10.12
N LEU A 629 -17.16 12.24 -9.62
CA LEU A 629 -17.44 13.23 -8.58
C LEU A 629 -16.64 12.95 -7.31
N VAL A 630 -16.60 11.68 -6.89
CA VAL A 630 -15.83 11.26 -5.71
C VAL A 630 -14.32 11.40 -5.95
N ASN A 631 -13.78 10.94 -7.08
CA ASN A 631 -12.35 11.09 -7.37
C ASN A 631 -11.93 12.54 -7.57
N LEU A 632 -12.82 13.39 -8.09
CA LEU A 632 -12.56 14.81 -8.27
C LEU A 632 -12.41 15.53 -6.92
N SER A 633 -13.15 15.11 -5.89
CA SER A 633 -12.94 15.67 -4.56
C SER A 633 -11.63 15.23 -3.92
N PHE A 634 -11.05 14.08 -4.30
CA PHE A 634 -9.69 13.72 -3.91
C PHE A 634 -8.65 14.54 -4.68
N VAL A 635 -8.58 14.39 -6.00
CA VAL A 635 -7.52 14.99 -6.83
C VAL A 635 -7.68 16.51 -6.93
N GLY A 636 -8.90 16.98 -7.18
CA GLY A 636 -9.23 18.40 -7.22
C GLY A 636 -9.19 19.03 -5.83
N GLY A 637 -9.59 18.30 -4.78
CA GLY A 637 -9.48 18.75 -3.39
C GLY A 637 -8.03 18.95 -2.96
N ASP A 638 -7.11 18.07 -3.33
CA ASP A 638 -5.68 18.24 -3.04
C ASP A 638 -5.10 19.48 -3.75
N VAL A 639 -5.48 19.72 -5.00
CA VAL A 639 -5.09 20.94 -5.74
C VAL A 639 -5.69 22.19 -5.09
N ALA A 640 -6.95 22.14 -4.65
CA ALA A 640 -7.61 23.24 -3.96
C ALA A 640 -6.94 23.53 -2.60
N ASP A 641 -6.56 22.49 -1.87
CA ASP A 641 -5.85 22.58 -0.59
C ASP A 641 -4.47 23.21 -0.76
N GLU A 642 -3.72 22.80 -1.79
CA GLU A 642 -2.44 23.40 -2.12
C GLU A 642 -2.57 24.89 -2.48
N LYS A 643 -3.57 25.24 -3.32
CA LYS A 643 -3.87 26.63 -3.67
C LYS A 643 -4.28 27.45 -2.44
N ALA A 644 -5.08 26.87 -1.55
CA ALA A 644 -5.47 27.49 -0.29
C ALA A 644 -4.25 27.71 0.62
N ALA A 645 -3.34 26.74 0.72
CA ALA A 645 -2.11 26.86 1.50
C ALA A 645 -1.18 27.98 0.97
N ARG A 646 -1.03 28.06 -0.37
CA ARG A 646 -0.31 29.15 -1.03
C ARG A 646 -0.99 30.51 -0.78
N PHE A 647 -2.32 30.58 -0.85
CA PHE A 647 -3.08 31.79 -0.54
C PHE A 647 -2.82 32.25 0.90
N LEU A 648 -2.76 31.32 1.85
CA LEU A 648 -2.42 31.60 3.26
C LEU A 648 -0.92 31.91 3.51
N GLY A 649 -0.05 31.79 2.50
CA GLY A 649 1.39 32.03 2.63
C GLY A 649 2.17 30.91 3.34
N LYS A 650 1.62 29.70 3.44
CA LYS A 650 2.31 28.55 4.03
C LYS A 650 3.16 27.81 2.97
N ALA A 651 4.13 27.01 3.43
CA ALA A 651 4.91 26.11 2.56
C ALA A 651 3.99 25.15 1.78
N GLN A 652 4.39 24.77 0.56
CA GLN A 652 3.61 23.98 -0.40
C GLN A 652 3.10 22.62 0.13
N THR A 653 3.67 22.11 1.23
CA THR A 653 3.31 20.81 1.83
C THR A 653 2.35 20.89 3.01
N SER A 654 1.92 22.09 3.42
CA SER A 654 1.01 22.27 4.55
C SER A 654 -0.46 22.28 4.09
N ARG A 655 -1.34 21.59 4.82
CA ARG A 655 -2.78 21.59 4.55
C ARG A 655 -3.45 22.85 5.10
N ALA A 656 -4.43 23.36 4.37
CA ALA A 656 -5.21 24.56 4.67
C ALA A 656 -6.72 24.29 4.82
N ILE A 657 -7.27 23.33 4.07
CA ILE A 657 -8.68 22.93 4.15
C ILE A 657 -8.87 21.92 5.30
N PRO A 658 -9.85 22.12 6.20
CA PRO A 658 -10.15 21.18 7.28
C PRO A 658 -10.51 19.79 6.78
N GLU A 659 -10.06 18.77 7.53
CA GLU A 659 -10.28 17.37 7.17
C GLU A 659 -11.78 17.05 7.03
N GLY A 660 -12.63 17.52 7.95
CA GLY A 660 -14.07 17.26 7.88
C GLY A 660 -14.73 17.78 6.59
N ILE A 661 -14.29 18.93 6.06
CA ILE A 661 -14.80 19.50 4.80
C ILE A 661 -14.33 18.67 3.62
N ARG A 662 -13.07 18.23 3.61
CA ARG A 662 -12.55 17.32 2.59
C ARG A 662 -13.35 16.01 2.56
N ARG A 663 -13.67 15.46 3.74
CA ARG A 663 -14.45 14.23 3.86
C ARG A 663 -15.89 14.41 3.42
N PHE A 664 -16.54 15.49 3.82
CA PHE A 664 -17.86 15.85 3.31
C PHE A 664 -17.87 15.90 1.77
N GLY A 665 -16.89 16.56 1.15
CA GLY A 665 -16.75 16.61 -0.31
C GLY A 665 -16.59 15.25 -1.00
N THR A 666 -16.10 14.22 -0.29
CA THR A 666 -15.92 12.87 -0.85
C THR A 666 -17.18 12.04 -0.90
N TRP A 667 -18.16 12.24 -0.02
CA TRP A 667 -19.39 11.44 -0.01
C TRP A 667 -20.67 12.22 -0.30
N ALA A 668 -20.69 13.55 -0.10
CA ALA A 668 -21.85 14.38 -0.40
C ALA A 668 -22.38 14.22 -1.84
N PRO A 669 -21.54 14.06 -2.89
CA PRO A 669 -22.05 13.83 -4.25
C PRO A 669 -22.88 12.56 -4.41
N LEU A 670 -22.72 11.56 -3.53
CA LEU A 670 -23.48 10.31 -3.54
C LEU A 670 -24.92 10.49 -3.06
N LEU A 671 -25.22 11.64 -2.44
CA LEU A 671 -26.53 11.95 -1.88
C LEU A 671 -27.41 12.74 -2.86
N LEU A 672 -26.89 13.08 -4.05
CA LEU A 672 -27.66 13.79 -5.06
C LEU A 672 -28.93 13.00 -5.42
N PRO A 673 -30.12 13.62 -5.38
CA PRO A 673 -31.35 12.96 -5.74
C PRO A 673 -31.26 12.35 -7.15
N PHE A 674 -31.91 11.22 -7.36
CA PHE A 674 -32.05 10.60 -8.68
C PHE A 674 -33.53 10.57 -9.08
N TYR A 675 -33.81 10.69 -10.37
CA TYR A 675 -35.17 10.62 -10.90
C TYR A 675 -35.61 9.17 -11.15
N ILE A 676 -36.72 8.76 -10.53
CA ILE A 676 -37.45 7.52 -10.88
C ILE A 676 -38.93 7.86 -11.08
N PRO A 677 -39.53 7.55 -12.24
CA PRO A 677 -40.96 7.75 -12.44
C PRO A 677 -41.79 6.88 -11.47
N ARG A 678 -42.94 7.37 -11.02
CA ARG A 678 -43.82 6.68 -10.06
C ARG A 678 -45.28 6.68 -10.50
N GLY A 679 -46.08 5.79 -9.92
CA GLY A 679 -47.51 5.68 -10.20
C GLY A 679 -47.78 5.34 -11.66
N ALA A 680 -48.77 6.00 -12.27
CA ALA A 680 -49.17 5.73 -13.66
C ALA A 680 -48.03 5.88 -14.69
N GLU A 681 -47.04 6.75 -14.44
CA GLU A 681 -45.86 6.88 -15.31
C GLU A 681 -44.93 5.67 -15.22
N TRP A 682 -44.83 5.05 -14.04
CA TRP A 682 -44.08 3.80 -13.85
C TRP A 682 -44.74 2.63 -14.57
N ASP A 683 -46.06 2.48 -14.41
CA ASP A 683 -46.82 1.41 -15.06
C ASP A 683 -46.81 1.56 -16.59
N LYS A 684 -46.88 2.80 -17.08
CA LYS A 684 -46.73 3.13 -18.51
C LYS A 684 -45.34 2.77 -19.04
N ALA A 685 -44.28 3.17 -18.33
CA ALA A 685 -42.91 2.85 -18.73
C ALA A 685 -42.63 1.34 -18.71
N TRP A 686 -43.15 0.62 -17.72
CA TRP A 686 -42.98 -0.83 -17.61
C TRP A 686 -43.74 -1.58 -18.70
N SER A 687 -45.01 -1.25 -18.92
CA SER A 687 -45.85 -1.87 -19.95
C SER A 687 -45.31 -1.59 -21.36
N ALA A 688 -44.83 -0.36 -21.62
CA ALA A 688 -44.20 -0.01 -22.88
C ALA A 688 -42.87 -0.74 -23.08
N ALA A 689 -42.06 -0.90 -22.03
CA ALA A 689 -40.82 -1.67 -22.09
C ALA A 689 -41.07 -3.16 -22.35
N GLU A 690 -42.10 -3.77 -21.74
CA GLU A 690 -42.50 -5.15 -22.02
C GLU A 690 -42.98 -5.32 -23.46
N GLN A 691 -43.80 -4.39 -23.97
CA GLN A 691 -44.23 -4.37 -25.36
C GLN A 691 -43.05 -4.23 -26.34
N MET A 692 -42.09 -3.35 -26.05
CA MET A 692 -40.85 -3.19 -26.82
C MET A 692 -39.99 -4.47 -26.81
N THR A 693 -39.98 -5.21 -25.69
CA THR A 693 -39.25 -6.49 -25.57
C THR A 693 -39.90 -7.60 -26.40
N GLN A 694 -41.23 -7.57 -26.53
CA GLN A 694 -42.00 -8.57 -27.29
C GLN A 694 -42.02 -8.28 -28.81
N THR A 695 -42.00 -7.01 -29.22
CA THR A 695 -42.04 -6.57 -30.62
C THR A 695 -40.65 -6.53 -31.25
N ARG A 696 -39.96 -7.67 -31.37
CA ARG A 696 -38.58 -7.76 -31.88
C ARG A 696 -38.42 -7.28 -33.35
N PRO A 697 -37.67 -6.18 -33.66
CA PRO A 697 -37.13 -5.95 -35.00
C PRO A 697 -35.65 -6.39 -35.04
N PRO A 698 -35.18 -7.10 -36.08
CA PRO A 698 -33.78 -7.55 -36.19
C PRO A 698 -32.77 -6.39 -36.19
N SER A 699 -33.14 -5.22 -36.72
CA SER A 699 -32.24 -4.08 -36.99
C SER A 699 -31.62 -3.42 -35.76
N TYR A 700 -32.31 -3.40 -34.62
CA TYR A 700 -31.84 -2.72 -33.41
C TYR A 700 -30.79 -3.55 -32.65
N ALA A 701 -30.93 -4.89 -32.68
CA ALA A 701 -29.92 -5.81 -32.17
C ALA A 701 -28.59 -5.67 -32.93
N TYR A 702 -28.63 -5.51 -34.26
CA TYR A 702 -27.44 -5.24 -35.09
C TYR A 702 -26.81 -3.87 -34.81
N LEU A 703 -27.61 -2.85 -34.51
CA LEU A 703 -27.12 -1.51 -34.19
C LEU A 703 -26.40 -1.50 -32.82
N VAL A 704 -27.02 -2.09 -31.80
CA VAL A 704 -26.45 -2.16 -30.44
C VAL A 704 -25.27 -3.14 -30.40
N SER A 705 -25.35 -4.29 -31.06
CA SER A 705 -24.21 -5.20 -31.19
C SER A 705 -23.09 -4.55 -32.01
N GLY A 706 -23.42 -3.80 -33.06
CA GLY A 706 -22.46 -3.03 -33.85
C GLY A 706 -21.76 -1.96 -33.02
N TYR A 707 -22.51 -1.22 -32.18
CA TYR A 707 -21.95 -0.22 -31.27
C TYR A 707 -21.08 -0.85 -30.18
N LEU A 708 -21.50 -2.00 -29.63
CA LEU A 708 -20.73 -2.73 -28.61
C LEU A 708 -19.47 -3.37 -29.19
N ILE A 709 -19.55 -3.94 -30.39
CA ILE A 709 -18.40 -4.46 -31.12
C ILE A 709 -17.46 -3.31 -31.47
N TYR A 710 -17.96 -2.18 -31.96
CA TYR A 710 -17.15 -1.01 -32.30
C TYR A 710 -16.50 -0.39 -31.07
N ALA A 711 -17.27 -0.16 -29.99
CA ALA A 711 -16.73 0.33 -28.72
C ALA A 711 -15.73 -0.65 -28.11
N GLY A 712 -16.00 -1.96 -28.22
CA GLY A 712 -15.08 -3.03 -27.83
C GLY A 712 -13.80 -3.03 -28.65
N VAL A 713 -13.88 -2.86 -29.97
CA VAL A 713 -12.72 -2.77 -30.88
C VAL A 713 -11.94 -1.49 -30.66
N VAL A 714 -12.59 -0.35 -30.40
CA VAL A 714 -11.94 0.92 -30.06
C VAL A 714 -11.26 0.82 -28.70
N ALA A 715 -11.93 0.25 -27.69
CA ALA A 715 -11.34 0.03 -26.37
C ALA A 715 -10.18 -0.95 -26.43
N PHE A 716 -10.33 -2.06 -27.16
CA PHE A 716 -9.27 -3.05 -27.37
C PHE A 716 -8.12 -2.47 -28.19
N GLY A 717 -8.40 -1.69 -29.22
CA GLY A 717 -7.41 -0.96 -30.01
C GLY A 717 -6.69 0.11 -29.21
N LEU A 718 -7.39 0.82 -28.32
CA LEU A 718 -6.80 1.77 -27.38
C LEU A 718 -5.93 1.05 -26.34
N VAL A 719 -6.38 -0.08 -25.82
CA VAL A 719 -5.59 -0.94 -24.91
C VAL A 719 -4.35 -1.47 -25.63
N LEU A 720 -4.46 -1.99 -26.85
CA LEU A 720 -3.32 -2.44 -27.64
C LEU A 720 -2.38 -1.29 -28.02
N PHE A 721 -2.90 -0.11 -28.34
CA PHE A 721 -2.11 1.10 -28.60
C PHE A 721 -1.37 1.56 -27.35
N LEU A 722 -2.04 1.58 -26.20
CA LEU A 722 -1.45 1.90 -24.90
C LEU A 722 -0.41 0.86 -24.53
N LEU A 723 -0.72 -0.45 -24.61
CA LEU A 723 0.21 -1.56 -24.38
C LEU A 723 1.40 -1.52 -25.34
N GLY A 724 1.20 -1.13 -26.61
CA GLY A 724 2.26 -0.94 -27.60
C GLY A 724 3.12 0.29 -27.30
N ARG A 725 2.52 1.40 -26.86
CA ARG A 725 3.23 2.60 -26.35
C ARG A 725 3.98 2.29 -25.06
N LEU A 726 3.44 1.44 -24.19
CA LEU A 726 4.05 0.97 -22.95
C LEU A 726 5.20 0.01 -23.21
N ALA A 727 5.03 -0.94 -24.13
CA ALA A 727 6.12 -1.81 -24.57
C ALA A 727 7.25 -0.98 -25.19
N ARG A 728 6.94 0.10 -25.93
CA ARG A 728 7.96 1.04 -26.42
C ARG A 728 8.55 1.94 -25.32
N ALA A 729 7.76 2.39 -24.35
CA ALA A 729 8.22 3.22 -23.23
C ALA A 729 9.02 2.42 -22.19
N GLN A 730 8.74 1.13 -22.01
CA GLN A 730 9.52 0.18 -21.21
C GLN A 730 10.74 -0.36 -21.96
N LYS A 731 10.75 -0.27 -23.30
CA LYS A 731 11.92 -0.59 -24.14
C LYS A 731 12.89 0.56 -24.30
N VAL A 732 12.58 1.77 -23.83
CA VAL A 732 13.64 2.72 -23.47
C VAL A 732 14.14 2.36 -22.08
N THR A 733 14.71 1.16 -21.95
CA THR A 733 15.87 1.05 -21.10
C THR A 733 16.87 2.03 -21.69
N ILE A 734 17.01 3.21 -21.07
CA ILE A 734 18.24 3.96 -21.25
C ILE A 734 19.30 2.98 -20.76
N GLU A 735 20.09 2.41 -21.68
CA GLU A 735 21.31 1.71 -21.31
C GLU A 735 22.06 2.62 -20.33
N GLY A 736 22.15 2.23 -19.07
CA GLY A 736 22.71 3.08 -18.01
C GLY A 736 21.80 3.39 -16.82
N ILE A 737 20.47 3.18 -16.88
CA ILE A 737 19.58 3.42 -15.72
C ILE A 737 18.99 2.11 -15.21
N THR A 738 19.73 1.51 -14.28
CA THR A 738 19.24 0.51 -13.34
C THR A 738 18.69 1.19 -12.08
N GLY A 739 17.79 0.51 -11.38
CA GLY A 739 17.65 0.78 -9.95
C GLY A 739 19.04 0.61 -9.34
N ALA A 740 19.45 1.54 -8.51
CA ALA A 740 20.83 1.66 -8.11
C ALA A 740 21.41 0.36 -7.49
N GLY A 741 22.67 0.05 -7.84
CA GLY A 741 23.36 -1.22 -7.60
C GLY A 741 23.39 -2.12 -8.84
N GLY A 742 24.53 -2.74 -9.17
CA GLY A 742 24.67 -3.65 -10.32
C GLY A 742 25.15 -3.02 -11.62
N VAL A 743 25.49 -3.90 -12.58
CA VAL A 743 25.81 -3.58 -13.99
C VAL A 743 24.59 -2.89 -14.62
N PRO A 744 24.77 -1.84 -15.46
CA PRO A 744 23.67 -1.22 -16.20
C PRO A 744 22.79 -2.27 -16.91
N GLY A 745 21.48 -2.22 -16.64
CA GLY A 745 20.47 -3.16 -17.12
C GLY A 745 20.11 -4.32 -16.18
N SER A 746 20.88 -4.60 -15.11
CA SER A 746 20.61 -5.71 -14.18
C SER A 746 19.49 -5.41 -13.17
N ARG A 747 18.64 -6.41 -12.88
CA ARG A 747 17.62 -6.34 -11.81
C ARG A 747 18.09 -7.19 -10.62
N PRO A 748 17.91 -6.74 -9.36
CA PRO A 748 18.27 -7.57 -8.21
C PRO A 748 17.42 -8.84 -8.18
N LEU A 749 18.04 -9.95 -7.83
CA LEU A 749 17.34 -11.17 -7.42
C LEU A 749 16.86 -10.98 -5.99
N ARG A 750 15.61 -11.36 -5.74
CA ARG A 750 14.91 -11.03 -4.50
C ARG A 750 14.38 -12.29 -3.81
N LEU A 751 14.79 -12.48 -2.57
CA LEU A 751 14.19 -13.44 -1.64
C LEU A 751 13.21 -12.73 -0.71
N THR A 752 12.11 -13.40 -0.39
CA THR A 752 11.15 -12.91 0.61
C THR A 752 10.47 -14.07 1.31
N ASN A 753 10.39 -13.99 2.63
CA ASN A 753 9.52 -14.84 3.45
C ASN A 753 8.32 -14.03 3.99
N GLY A 754 8.17 -12.78 3.53
CA GLY A 754 7.13 -11.84 3.95
C GLY A 754 7.36 -11.18 5.32
N LEU A 755 8.35 -11.63 6.09
CA LEU A 755 8.86 -10.95 7.28
C LEU A 755 10.07 -10.07 6.95
N MET A 756 10.88 -10.51 6.00
CA MET A 756 11.99 -9.76 5.44
C MET A 756 12.09 -9.97 3.93
N ILE A 757 12.79 -9.03 3.31
CA ILE A 757 13.25 -9.11 1.94
C ILE A 757 14.76 -9.04 1.96
N SER A 758 15.37 -9.91 1.16
CA SER A 758 16.78 -9.81 0.81
C SER A 758 16.94 -9.65 -0.69
N GLU A 759 17.68 -8.63 -1.08
CA GLU A 759 17.99 -8.33 -2.48
C GLU A 759 19.48 -8.52 -2.73
N TRP A 760 19.81 -9.17 -3.83
CA TRP A 760 21.17 -9.45 -4.28
C TRP A 760 21.33 -9.08 -5.76
N PHE A 761 22.42 -8.40 -6.08
CA PHE A 761 22.80 -8.01 -7.43
C PHE A 761 23.88 -8.95 -7.97
N GLN A 762 24.01 -9.04 -9.30
CA GLN A 762 24.99 -9.92 -9.94
C GLN A 762 26.43 -9.59 -9.58
N ASP A 763 26.73 -8.33 -9.28
CA ASP A 763 28.05 -7.88 -8.84
C ASP A 763 28.32 -8.18 -7.35
N GLY A 764 27.37 -8.77 -6.63
CA GLY A 764 27.49 -9.13 -5.20
C GLY A 764 27.08 -8.04 -4.23
N GLN A 765 26.57 -6.90 -4.68
CA GLN A 765 25.90 -5.94 -3.79
C GLN A 765 24.59 -6.53 -3.26
N GLY A 766 24.14 -6.09 -2.09
CA GLY A 766 22.88 -6.57 -1.54
C GLY A 766 22.35 -5.72 -0.40
N ALA A 767 21.03 -5.79 -0.19
CA ALA A 767 20.31 -5.03 0.81
C ALA A 767 19.26 -5.87 1.51
N MET A 768 18.98 -5.53 2.77
CA MET A 768 17.97 -6.20 3.59
C MET A 768 16.93 -5.21 4.10
N ARG A 769 15.67 -5.60 3.98
CA ARG A 769 14.52 -4.84 4.48
C ARG A 769 13.66 -5.75 5.34
N ILE A 770 13.23 -5.24 6.49
CA ILE A 770 12.27 -5.93 7.34
C ILE A 770 10.89 -5.38 7.02
N GLU A 771 9.95 -6.27 6.74
CA GLU A 771 8.59 -5.91 6.37
C GLU A 771 7.81 -5.43 7.60
N GLY A 772 6.88 -4.50 7.37
CA GLY A 772 6.09 -3.89 8.43
C GLY A 772 5.29 -4.91 9.25
N VAL A 773 4.91 -6.02 8.60
CA VAL A 773 4.26 -7.18 9.21
C VAL A 773 5.06 -7.80 10.35
N ALA A 774 6.38 -7.97 10.19
CA ALA A 774 7.21 -8.58 11.22
C ALA A 774 7.22 -7.76 12.52
N ARG A 775 7.20 -6.42 12.34
CA ARG A 775 7.31 -5.41 13.38
C ARG A 775 5.98 -5.00 14.01
N GLY A 776 4.88 -5.11 13.28
CA GLY A 776 3.61 -4.46 13.63
C GLY A 776 3.67 -2.93 13.44
N GLY A 777 4.40 -2.46 12.41
CA GLY A 777 4.65 -1.04 12.14
C GLY A 777 5.08 -0.79 10.68
N PRO A 778 5.61 0.38 10.33
CA PRO A 778 6.18 0.61 8.99
C PRO A 778 7.41 -0.29 8.74
N PRO A 779 7.71 -0.66 7.47
CA PRO A 779 8.90 -1.43 7.13
C PRO A 779 10.18 -0.64 7.43
N ILE A 780 11.28 -1.35 7.74
CA ILE A 780 12.59 -0.75 8.02
C ILE A 780 13.65 -1.28 7.08
N ASP A 781 14.60 -0.44 6.72
CA ASP A 781 15.83 -0.88 6.07
C ASP A 781 16.78 -1.38 7.17
N LEU A 782 17.20 -2.66 7.08
CA LEU A 782 18.15 -3.26 8.02
C LEU A 782 19.57 -2.81 7.66
N THR A 783 19.91 -2.96 6.37
CA THR A 783 21.18 -2.51 5.81
C THR A 783 20.97 -1.46 4.74
N ARG A 784 22.02 -0.68 4.48
CA ARG A 784 21.99 0.39 3.48
C ARG A 784 21.80 -0.17 2.06
N ARG A 785 21.06 0.56 1.23
CA ARG A 785 20.79 0.21 -0.16
C ARG A 785 21.92 0.70 -1.08
N PRO A 786 22.16 0.01 -2.20
CA PRO A 786 23.18 0.43 -3.16
C PRO A 786 22.70 1.59 -4.03
N ASP A 787 22.42 2.76 -3.45
CA ASP A 787 21.73 3.88 -4.14
C ASP A 787 22.55 4.65 -5.20
N ASP A 788 23.84 4.33 -5.37
CA ASP A 788 24.74 4.96 -6.36
C ASP A 788 25.67 3.91 -7.00
N HIS A 789 25.64 3.77 -8.33
CA HIS A 789 26.52 2.85 -9.08
C HIS A 789 28.01 3.15 -8.90
N ALA A 790 28.37 4.42 -8.70
CA ALA A 790 29.75 4.85 -8.54
C ALA A 790 30.27 4.65 -7.11
N HIS A 791 29.45 4.15 -6.20
CA HIS A 791 29.78 3.99 -4.80
C HIS A 791 29.09 2.74 -4.23
N PRO A 792 29.72 1.55 -4.32
CA PRO A 792 29.10 0.31 -3.90
C PRO A 792 28.80 0.34 -2.40
N ARG A 793 27.58 -0.08 -2.02
CA ARG A 793 27.12 -0.12 -0.62
C ARG A 793 26.41 -1.43 -0.30
N GLY A 794 26.20 -1.66 1.00
CA GLY A 794 25.37 -2.74 1.49
C GLY A 794 26.17 -3.78 2.26
N ARG A 795 26.24 -5.01 1.71
CA ARG A 795 26.70 -6.20 2.41
C ARG A 795 27.81 -6.89 1.62
N PHE A 796 29.00 -6.95 2.19
CA PHE A 796 30.17 -7.51 1.51
C PHE A 796 30.86 -8.60 2.32
N LEU A 797 31.59 -9.44 1.61
CA LEU A 797 32.48 -10.46 2.15
C LEU A 797 33.82 -10.32 1.43
N PHE A 798 34.83 -9.91 2.18
CA PHE A 798 36.18 -9.69 1.71
C PHE A 798 37.06 -10.87 2.10
N LEU A 799 37.98 -11.26 1.22
CA LEU A 799 38.89 -12.37 1.42
C LEU A 799 40.30 -11.94 1.04
N ARG A 800 41.28 -12.35 1.84
CA ARG A 800 42.70 -12.14 1.59
C ARG A 800 43.52 -13.25 2.20
N GLU A 801 44.58 -13.65 1.52
CA GLU A 801 45.65 -14.42 2.16
C GLU A 801 46.70 -13.50 2.76
N ASP A 802 47.61 -14.07 3.55
CA ASP A 802 48.77 -13.30 4.00
C ASP A 802 49.67 -12.94 2.80
N GLY A 803 50.04 -11.67 2.70
CA GLY A 803 50.75 -11.10 1.53
C GLY A 803 50.00 -11.12 0.19
N GLY A 804 48.79 -11.71 0.12
CA GLY A 804 48.01 -11.85 -1.11
C GLY A 804 47.15 -10.64 -1.47
N GLU A 805 46.57 -10.68 -2.68
CA GLU A 805 45.61 -9.67 -3.15
C GLU A 805 44.28 -9.75 -2.38
N LEU A 806 43.67 -8.59 -2.12
CA LEU A 806 42.34 -8.47 -1.54
C LEU A 806 41.27 -8.62 -2.61
N TRP A 807 40.30 -9.50 -2.38
CA TRP A 807 39.16 -9.71 -3.27
C TRP A 807 37.86 -9.88 -2.49
N SER A 808 36.73 -9.86 -3.18
CA SER A 808 35.40 -10.11 -2.63
C SER A 808 34.70 -11.25 -3.34
N ILE A 809 33.70 -11.86 -2.69
CA ILE A 809 32.90 -12.96 -3.27
C ILE A 809 32.29 -12.55 -4.62
N GLY A 810 31.65 -11.38 -4.67
CA GLY A 810 31.23 -10.74 -5.91
C GLY A 810 32.27 -9.76 -6.45
N GLU A 811 32.05 -9.23 -7.65
CA GLU A 811 32.91 -8.21 -8.24
C GLU A 811 32.95 -6.92 -7.41
N ALA A 812 31.84 -6.53 -6.80
CA ALA A 812 31.78 -5.45 -5.84
C ALA A 812 32.12 -5.95 -4.42
N PRO A 813 32.84 -5.14 -3.60
CA PRO A 813 33.26 -3.78 -3.91
C PRO A 813 34.66 -3.71 -4.53
N THR A 814 35.42 -4.81 -4.58
CA THR A 814 36.85 -4.84 -4.95
C THR A 814 37.14 -4.62 -6.45
N ARG A 815 36.11 -4.60 -7.30
CA ARG A 815 36.15 -4.48 -8.77
C ARG A 815 37.00 -5.54 -9.46
N CYS A 816 37.05 -6.67 -8.81
CA CYS A 816 37.93 -7.75 -9.13
C CYS A 816 37.07 -8.74 -9.93
N ARG A 817 37.34 -8.98 -11.22
CA ARG A 817 36.49 -9.86 -12.07
C ARG A 817 36.62 -11.32 -11.63
N ALA A 818 35.51 -12.03 -11.47
CA ALA A 818 35.52 -13.46 -11.14
C ALA A 818 35.31 -14.32 -12.40
N THR A 819 35.88 -15.52 -12.44
CA THR A 819 35.63 -16.48 -13.52
C THR A 819 34.45 -17.37 -13.14
N GLN A 820 33.60 -17.69 -14.11
CA GLN A 820 32.41 -18.55 -13.94
C GLN A 820 31.40 -18.07 -12.88
N ALA A 821 31.35 -16.76 -12.63
CA ALA A 821 30.40 -16.18 -11.67
C ALA A 821 28.96 -16.35 -12.16
N SER A 822 28.11 -16.98 -11.34
CA SER A 822 26.68 -17.08 -11.61
C SER A 822 25.89 -16.92 -10.32
N LEU A 823 24.79 -16.16 -10.41
CA LEU A 823 23.80 -16.04 -9.35
C LEU A 823 22.47 -16.53 -9.92
N THR A 824 21.93 -17.60 -9.34
CA THR A 824 20.72 -18.27 -9.83
C THR A 824 19.68 -18.40 -8.72
N ASP A 825 18.40 -18.35 -9.10
CA ASP A 825 17.31 -18.76 -8.22
C ASP A 825 17.27 -20.29 -8.24
N ALA A 826 17.67 -20.91 -7.12
CA ALA A 826 17.74 -22.36 -6.99
C ALA A 826 16.38 -22.98 -6.62
N GLY A 827 15.31 -22.17 -6.50
CA GLY A 827 14.03 -22.61 -5.96
C GLY A 827 14.00 -22.60 -4.43
N GLU A 828 12.84 -22.94 -3.85
CA GLU A 828 12.65 -23.12 -2.40
C GLU A 828 13.10 -21.95 -1.49
N ASN A 829 13.17 -20.72 -2.02
CA ASN A 829 13.65 -19.55 -1.29
C ASN A 829 15.17 -19.57 -0.99
N CYS A 830 15.99 -20.22 -1.84
CA CYS A 830 17.46 -20.10 -1.86
C CYS A 830 17.96 -19.43 -3.17
N LEU A 831 18.91 -18.51 -3.04
CA LEU A 831 19.77 -18.06 -4.14
C LEU A 831 21.10 -18.80 -4.06
N PHE A 832 21.55 -19.32 -5.19
CA PHE A 832 22.84 -19.98 -5.29
C PHE A 832 23.82 -19.09 -6.05
N PHE A 833 24.91 -18.73 -5.38
CA PHE A 833 26.04 -18.01 -5.96
C PHE A 833 27.21 -18.96 -6.12
N MET A 834 27.83 -18.97 -7.29
CA MET A 834 29.04 -19.73 -7.57
C MET A 834 30.06 -18.84 -8.26
N ALA A 835 31.33 -18.93 -7.87
CA ALA A 835 32.43 -18.24 -8.51
C ALA A 835 33.76 -18.96 -8.29
N GLU A 836 34.69 -18.83 -9.24
CA GLU A 836 36.08 -19.28 -9.07
C GLU A 836 37.03 -18.09 -9.04
N ARG A 837 37.99 -18.10 -8.11
CA ARG A 837 38.99 -17.04 -7.97
C ARG A 837 40.21 -17.45 -7.15
N ASN A 838 41.40 -17.03 -7.58
CA ASN A 838 42.66 -17.18 -6.82
C ASN A 838 42.95 -18.63 -6.34
N GLY A 839 42.53 -19.60 -7.15
CA GLY A 839 42.64 -21.04 -6.81
C GLY A 839 41.57 -21.55 -5.85
N PHE A 840 40.47 -20.81 -5.66
CA PHE A 840 39.32 -21.23 -4.84
C PHE A 840 38.04 -21.29 -5.66
N ALA A 841 37.21 -22.31 -5.42
CA ALA A 841 35.81 -22.30 -5.81
C ALA A 841 34.94 -21.90 -4.61
N ILE A 842 34.02 -20.97 -4.85
CA ILE A 842 33.14 -20.37 -3.85
C ILE A 842 31.72 -20.75 -4.20
N GLU A 843 31.02 -21.40 -3.27
CA GLU A 843 29.60 -21.74 -3.37
C GLU A 843 28.88 -21.08 -2.19
N ALA A 844 27.87 -20.26 -2.45
CA ALA A 844 27.04 -19.67 -1.40
C ALA A 844 25.55 -19.94 -1.66
N CYS A 845 24.89 -20.69 -0.78
CA CYS A 845 23.42 -20.75 -0.74
C CYS A 845 22.90 -19.75 0.28
N VAL A 846 22.22 -18.73 -0.20
CA VAL A 846 21.55 -17.71 0.59
C VAL A 846 20.08 -18.08 0.69
N SER A 847 19.55 -18.27 1.89
CA SER A 847 18.14 -18.65 2.12
C SER A 847 17.52 -17.83 3.24
N LEU A 848 16.19 -17.77 3.31
CA LEU A 848 15.49 -17.14 4.44
C LEU A 848 14.83 -18.19 5.34
N ALA A 849 14.90 -17.97 6.65
CA ALA A 849 14.13 -18.75 7.62
C ALA A 849 12.62 -18.65 7.32
N ALA A 850 11.86 -19.71 7.58
CA ALA A 850 10.45 -19.75 7.19
C ALA A 850 9.54 -18.83 8.03
N ASP A 851 9.90 -18.62 9.30
CA ASP A 851 9.09 -17.98 10.33
C ASP A 851 9.81 -16.87 11.12
N GLU A 852 11.05 -16.55 10.72
CA GLU A 852 11.86 -15.49 11.32
C GLU A 852 12.38 -14.54 10.24
N ALA A 853 12.61 -13.27 10.61
CA ALA A 853 13.22 -12.29 9.73
C ALA A 853 14.75 -12.48 9.68
N VAL A 854 15.18 -13.65 9.22
CA VAL A 854 16.57 -14.10 9.22
C VAL A 854 16.96 -14.66 7.86
N GLU A 855 18.10 -14.19 7.36
CA GLU A 855 18.81 -14.77 6.23
C GLU A 855 19.95 -15.66 6.74
N ILE A 856 20.09 -16.82 6.11
CA ILE A 856 21.13 -17.80 6.37
C ILE A 856 21.91 -17.95 5.08
N THR A 857 23.20 -17.59 5.11
CA THR A 857 24.13 -17.83 4.02
C THR A 857 25.07 -18.97 4.40
N ARG A 858 24.96 -20.10 3.70
CA ARG A 858 25.94 -21.20 3.79
C ARG A 858 27.00 -20.97 2.73
N LEU A 859 28.20 -20.60 3.15
CA LEU A 859 29.33 -20.28 2.30
C LEU A 859 30.36 -21.40 2.36
N LYS A 860 30.46 -22.15 1.28
CA LYS A 860 31.46 -23.19 1.10
C LYS A 860 32.61 -22.67 0.25
N ILE A 861 33.82 -22.85 0.75
CA ILE A 861 35.07 -22.45 0.10
C ILE A 861 35.87 -23.73 -0.16
N VAL A 862 36.18 -23.98 -1.43
CA VAL A 862 36.95 -25.14 -1.88
C VAL A 862 38.31 -24.67 -2.36
N ASN A 863 39.38 -25.21 -1.78
CA ASN A 863 40.73 -25.00 -2.26
C ASN A 863 40.99 -25.90 -3.48
N LEU A 864 41.20 -25.31 -4.65
CA LEU A 864 41.46 -26.03 -5.89
C LEU A 864 42.95 -26.41 -6.05
N GLU A 865 43.81 -25.91 -5.16
CA GLU A 865 45.25 -26.17 -5.20
C GLU A 865 45.67 -27.31 -4.24
N GLN A 866 46.77 -27.98 -4.61
CA GLN A 866 47.37 -29.08 -3.86
C GLN A 866 48.32 -28.61 -2.74
N ARG A 867 47.95 -27.55 -2.03
CA ARG A 867 48.71 -27.03 -0.88
C ARG A 867 47.77 -26.55 0.21
N HIS A 868 48.21 -26.60 1.46
CA HIS A 868 47.48 -26.01 2.57
C HIS A 868 47.41 -24.47 2.41
N ARG A 869 46.24 -23.88 2.70
CA ARG A 869 45.97 -22.45 2.53
C ARG A 869 45.35 -21.89 3.80
N LYS A 870 45.67 -20.63 4.08
CA LYS A 870 45.15 -19.89 5.22
C LYS A 870 44.54 -18.58 4.74
N LEU A 871 43.23 -18.45 4.91
CA LEU A 871 42.45 -17.36 4.35
C LEU A 871 41.83 -16.52 5.46
N MET A 872 42.00 -15.21 5.38
CA MET A 872 41.30 -14.26 6.22
C MET A 872 40.05 -13.79 5.50
N LEU A 873 38.90 -13.95 6.15
CA LEU A 873 37.60 -13.49 5.69
C LEU A 873 37.09 -12.39 6.63
N ALA A 874 36.59 -11.29 6.05
CA ALA A 874 35.89 -10.27 6.81
C ALA A 874 34.52 -9.94 6.18
N SER A 875 33.48 -9.91 7.01
CA SER A 875 32.18 -9.39 6.59
C SER A 875 32.13 -7.87 6.68
N LEU A 876 31.17 -7.25 5.99
CA LEU A 876 30.76 -5.89 6.24
C LEU A 876 29.25 -5.76 6.05
N ARG A 877 28.58 -5.14 7.02
CA ARG A 877 27.17 -4.73 6.98
C ARG A 877 27.07 -3.26 7.39
N GLU A 878 26.49 -2.43 6.53
CA GLU A 878 26.23 -1.01 6.87
C GLU A 878 24.84 -0.87 7.49
N TRP A 879 24.76 -0.59 8.80
CA TRP A 879 23.50 -0.55 9.55
C TRP A 879 22.66 0.67 9.23
N VAL A 880 21.35 0.46 9.03
CA VAL A 880 20.35 1.54 8.92
C VAL A 880 19.33 1.48 10.06
N LEU A 881 18.70 0.32 10.27
CA LEU A 881 17.77 0.05 11.36
C LEU A 881 16.71 1.15 11.57
N ASN A 882 16.12 1.65 10.49
CA ASN A 882 15.10 2.70 10.57
C ASN A 882 14.07 2.57 9.47
N GLU A 883 12.93 3.25 9.64
CA GLU A 883 11.85 3.27 8.65
C GLU A 883 12.40 3.55 7.25
N THR A 884 11.92 2.77 6.28
CA THR A 884 12.45 2.78 4.91
C THR A 884 12.56 4.20 4.35
N GLY A 885 13.75 4.56 3.88
CA GLY A 885 14.04 5.87 3.29
C GLY A 885 14.23 7.03 4.28
N VAL A 886 14.09 6.84 5.60
CA VAL A 886 14.40 7.90 6.58
C VAL A 886 15.89 8.23 6.58
N GLU A 887 16.74 7.21 6.51
CA GLU A 887 18.20 7.39 6.42
C GLU A 887 18.61 8.19 5.18
N LEU A 888 17.88 8.05 4.06
CA LEU A 888 18.13 8.84 2.86
C LEU A 888 17.90 10.34 3.06
N ARG A 889 17.08 10.73 4.03
CA ARG A 889 16.87 12.14 4.35
C ARG A 889 17.99 12.69 5.21
N ASP A 890 18.48 11.92 6.17
CA ASP A 890 19.46 12.35 7.16
C ASP A 890 20.26 11.17 7.73
N ALA A 891 21.25 10.72 6.97
CA ALA A 891 22.02 9.53 7.29
C ALA A 891 22.87 9.69 8.56
N ALA A 892 23.45 10.88 8.76
CA ALA A 892 24.22 11.21 9.94
C ALA A 892 23.35 11.18 11.20
N TYR A 893 22.19 11.84 11.17
CA TYR A 893 21.27 11.83 12.30
C TYR A 893 20.75 10.42 12.61
N ASN A 894 20.54 9.59 11.59
CA ASN A 894 20.21 8.18 11.81
C ASN A 894 21.34 7.42 12.52
N ALA A 895 22.57 7.55 12.00
CA ALA A 895 23.73 6.80 12.46
C ALA A 895 24.11 7.07 13.92
N ILE A 896 23.98 8.32 14.39
CA ILE A 896 24.33 8.68 15.78
C ILE A 896 23.43 8.03 16.85
N HIS A 897 22.25 7.53 16.46
CA HIS A 897 21.29 6.88 17.37
C HIS A 897 21.38 5.36 17.39
N ILE A 898 22.26 4.79 16.57
CA ILE A 898 22.48 3.35 16.50
C ILE A 898 23.58 2.97 17.49
N GLY A 899 23.23 2.15 18.47
CA GLY A 899 24.18 1.50 19.37
C GLY A 899 24.49 0.09 18.87
N THR A 900 25.75 -0.32 18.95
CA THR A 900 26.23 -1.66 18.57
C THR A 900 26.73 -2.43 19.78
N TRP A 901 26.35 -3.70 19.92
CA TRP A 901 26.91 -4.64 20.89
C TRP A 901 27.73 -5.70 20.19
N TYR A 902 28.94 -5.97 20.66
CA TYR A 902 29.66 -7.19 20.29
C TYR A 902 29.58 -8.20 21.43
N VAL A 903 29.21 -9.44 21.10
CA VAL A 903 29.10 -10.57 22.04
C VAL A 903 29.91 -11.74 21.49
N ARG A 904 31.02 -12.04 22.16
CA ARG A 904 32.00 -13.03 21.73
C ARG A 904 31.44 -14.46 21.77
N SER A 905 30.65 -14.79 22.78
CA SER A 905 30.07 -16.13 22.94
C SER A 905 29.14 -16.57 21.80
N LEU A 906 28.63 -15.60 21.02
CA LEU A 906 27.78 -15.83 19.85
C LEU A 906 28.49 -15.50 18.53
N ASN A 907 29.75 -15.03 18.57
CA ASN A 907 30.45 -14.43 17.43
C ASN A 907 29.56 -13.44 16.67
N ALA A 908 28.90 -12.53 17.40
CA ALA A 908 27.83 -11.71 16.86
C ALA A 908 27.97 -10.22 17.19
N ILE A 909 27.58 -9.38 16.23
CA ILE A 909 27.36 -7.95 16.42
C ILE A 909 25.85 -7.68 16.33
N PHE A 910 25.30 -7.05 17.37
CA PHE A 910 23.92 -6.59 17.45
C PHE A 910 23.87 -5.08 17.29
N ALA A 911 22.77 -4.56 16.76
CA ALA A 911 22.56 -3.12 16.63
C ALA A 911 21.11 -2.74 16.95
N GLN A 912 20.93 -1.58 17.59
CA GLN A 912 19.63 -1.02 17.95
C GLN A 912 19.60 0.46 17.62
N ASN A 913 18.51 0.93 16.99
CA ASN A 913 18.30 2.34 16.72
C ASN A 913 17.31 2.97 17.72
N ARG A 914 17.75 4.00 18.45
CA ARG A 914 16.92 4.71 19.44
C ARG A 914 15.93 5.72 18.86
N LEU A 915 16.04 6.06 17.57
CA LEU A 915 14.99 6.80 16.88
C LEU A 915 13.79 5.93 16.58
N LEU A 916 14.00 4.62 16.43
CA LEU A 916 12.97 3.69 16.10
C LEU A 916 11.98 3.59 17.27
N LYS A 917 10.73 3.92 16.97
CA LYS A 917 9.63 3.82 17.91
C LYS A 917 8.89 2.50 17.68
N GLY A 918 8.32 1.94 18.75
CA GLY A 918 7.43 0.79 18.64
C GLY A 918 6.22 1.10 17.75
N GLY A 919 5.53 0.05 17.28
CA GLY A 919 4.39 0.14 16.35
C GLY A 919 3.12 0.84 16.88
N ALA A 920 3.17 1.48 18.05
CA ALA A 920 2.05 2.21 18.61
C ALA A 920 1.58 3.34 17.65
N ARG A 921 0.28 3.39 17.38
CA ARG A 921 -0.31 4.38 16.47
C ARG A 921 -0.26 5.80 17.05
N ARG A 922 -0.39 5.98 18.37
CA ARG A 922 -0.27 7.29 19.03
C ARG A 922 1.20 7.67 19.22
N GLN A 923 1.55 8.91 18.83
CA GLN A 923 2.91 9.42 19.00
C GLN A 923 3.32 9.56 20.48
N SER A 924 2.35 9.79 21.38
CA SER A 924 2.55 9.81 22.84
C SER A 924 2.94 8.44 23.42
N ASP A 925 2.44 7.36 22.82
CA ASP A 925 2.56 5.99 23.35
C ASP A 925 3.75 5.25 22.72
N ARG A 926 4.39 5.87 21.73
CA ARG A 926 5.58 5.39 21.04
C ARG A 926 6.78 5.40 21.97
N ARG A 927 7.02 4.24 22.61
CA ARG A 927 8.24 3.97 23.37
C ARG A 927 9.42 3.65 22.43
N LEU A 928 10.63 3.73 22.98
CA LEU A 928 11.84 3.23 22.34
C LEU A 928 11.63 1.77 21.95
N SER A 929 11.91 1.42 20.69
CA SER A 929 11.68 0.06 20.25
C SER A 929 12.80 -0.87 20.77
N PRO A 930 12.47 -2.02 21.39
CA PRO A 930 13.46 -3.00 21.85
C PRO A 930 14.11 -3.80 20.71
N GLU A 931 13.71 -3.54 19.47
CA GLU A 931 14.11 -4.28 18.27
C GLU A 931 15.61 -4.26 18.00
N ILE A 932 16.12 -5.41 17.56
CA ILE A 932 17.54 -5.67 17.36
C ILE A 932 17.80 -6.18 15.95
N GLY A 933 18.72 -5.54 15.22
CA GLY A 933 19.39 -6.14 14.07
C GLY A 933 20.62 -6.91 14.51
N PHE A 934 20.97 -8.00 13.81
CA PHE A 934 22.12 -8.81 14.19
C PHE A 934 22.85 -9.40 12.98
N HIS A 935 24.14 -9.61 13.15
CA HIS A 935 25.05 -10.25 12.22
C HIS A 935 25.98 -11.20 12.98
N ALA A 936 26.05 -12.46 12.57
CA ALA A 936 26.89 -13.49 13.19
C ALA A 936 27.56 -14.41 12.15
N ILE A 937 28.70 -15.00 12.52
CA ILE A 937 29.41 -16.01 11.73
C ILE A 937 29.76 -17.21 12.61
N GLY A 938 29.40 -18.41 12.14
CA GLY A 938 29.75 -19.69 12.77
C GLY A 938 30.39 -20.67 11.79
N ALA A 939 30.98 -21.73 12.34
CA ALA A 939 31.51 -22.84 11.55
C ALA A 939 30.39 -23.80 11.14
N GLY A 940 30.47 -24.33 9.92
CA GLY A 940 29.76 -25.56 9.54
C GLY A 940 30.35 -26.79 10.26
N ALA A 941 29.73 -27.95 10.07
CA ALA A 941 30.04 -29.18 10.83
C ALA A 941 31.53 -29.57 10.81
N ASP A 942 32.22 -29.34 9.69
CA ASP A 942 33.61 -29.76 9.46
C ASP A 942 34.63 -28.60 9.45
N ALA A 943 34.19 -27.37 9.75
CA ALA A 943 35.04 -26.18 9.62
C ALA A 943 35.73 -25.78 10.93
N LYS A 944 37.02 -25.42 10.84
CA LYS A 944 37.75 -24.74 11.91
C LYS A 944 37.85 -23.25 11.59
N ILE A 945 37.20 -22.43 12.41
CA ILE A 945 37.28 -20.97 12.32
C ILE A 945 37.79 -20.36 13.61
N SER A 946 38.57 -19.30 13.51
CA SER A 946 38.90 -18.46 14.65
C SER A 946 38.52 -17.00 14.36
N VAL A 947 37.77 -16.37 15.28
CA VAL A 947 37.50 -14.93 15.19
C VAL A 947 38.74 -14.21 15.69
N VAL A 948 39.45 -13.54 14.77
CA VAL A 948 40.71 -12.83 15.05
C VAL A 948 40.50 -11.35 15.36
N GLY A 949 39.32 -10.81 15.04
CA GLY A 949 38.96 -9.42 15.31
C GLY A 949 37.60 -9.04 14.78
N TYR A 950 37.19 -7.82 15.05
CA TYR A 950 35.96 -7.25 14.49
C TYR A 950 36.07 -5.73 14.34
N GLU A 951 35.14 -5.13 13.60
CA GLU A 951 34.94 -3.69 13.57
C GLU A 951 33.43 -3.39 13.50
N ASP A 952 32.99 -2.40 14.27
CA ASP A 952 31.60 -1.93 14.28
C ASP A 952 31.50 -0.41 14.06
N VAL A 953 32.62 0.21 13.68
CA VAL A 953 32.72 1.61 13.26
C VAL A 953 33.31 1.68 11.86
N LYS A 954 32.53 2.19 10.91
CA LYS A 954 32.84 2.24 9.48
C LYS A 954 34.16 2.97 9.18
N SER A 955 34.42 4.10 9.83
CA SER A 955 35.66 4.87 9.64
C SER A 955 36.91 4.14 10.14
N ARG A 956 36.78 3.19 11.08
CA ARG A 956 37.89 2.30 11.46
C ARG A 956 38.09 1.17 10.46
N PHE A 957 37.01 0.59 9.95
CA PHE A 957 37.07 -0.48 8.95
C PHE A 957 37.75 0.00 7.65
N TYR A 958 37.31 1.15 7.11
CA TYR A 958 37.87 1.72 5.89
C TYR A 958 39.15 2.52 6.11
N GLY A 959 39.26 3.23 7.24
CA GLY A 959 40.37 4.15 7.50
C GLY A 959 40.45 5.27 6.46
N MET A 960 41.64 5.47 5.91
CA MET A 960 41.89 6.38 4.78
C MET A 960 41.67 5.70 3.41
N GLY A 961 41.48 4.39 3.39
CA GLY A 961 41.26 3.58 2.20
C GLY A 961 39.94 3.89 1.48
N SER A 962 39.79 3.26 0.32
CA SER A 962 38.56 3.31 -0.49
C SER A 962 37.60 2.18 -0.09
N THR A 963 36.41 2.16 -0.69
CA THR A 963 35.46 1.04 -0.49
C THR A 963 35.99 -0.29 -1.04
N TYR A 964 36.85 -0.25 -2.06
CA TYR A 964 37.45 -1.44 -2.67
C TYR A 964 38.74 -1.90 -1.97
N ALA A 965 39.36 -1.04 -1.16
CA ALA A 965 40.61 -1.31 -0.47
C ALA A 965 40.61 -0.74 0.98
N PRO A 966 39.83 -1.35 1.90
CA PRO A 966 39.74 -0.91 3.29
C PRO A 966 41.07 -1.09 4.05
N ASP A 967 41.48 -0.10 4.84
CA ASP A 967 42.77 -0.14 5.58
C ASP A 967 42.87 -1.33 6.53
N SER A 968 41.74 -1.69 7.16
CA SER A 968 41.70 -2.83 8.07
C SER A 968 42.00 -4.16 7.37
N MET A 969 41.74 -4.25 6.06
CA MET A 969 41.95 -5.46 5.24
C MET A 969 43.33 -5.50 4.59
N LEU A 970 43.98 -4.35 4.45
CA LEU A 970 45.33 -4.23 3.89
C LEU A 970 46.45 -4.38 4.93
N GLY A 971 46.11 -4.53 6.21
CA GLY A 971 47.08 -4.55 7.30
C GLY A 971 47.57 -3.17 7.71
N LEU A 972 46.89 -2.10 7.27
CA LEU A 972 47.21 -0.71 7.61
C LEU A 972 46.53 -0.24 8.91
N ALA A 973 45.53 -1.00 9.39
CA ALA A 973 44.87 -0.79 10.67
C ALA A 973 44.59 -2.14 11.35
N ALA A 974 44.91 -2.23 12.64
CA ALA A 974 44.58 -3.40 13.44
C ALA A 974 43.06 -3.45 13.74
N PRO A 975 42.42 -4.63 13.62
CA PRO A 975 41.02 -4.79 14.02
C PRO A 975 40.90 -4.69 15.53
N ARG A 976 39.67 -4.47 16.02
CA ARG A 976 39.38 -4.48 17.46
C ARG A 976 39.52 -5.90 18.03
N ASP A 977 40.04 -6.00 19.26
CA ASP A 977 40.26 -7.26 19.97
C ASP A 977 38.90 -7.94 20.27
N PRO A 978 38.71 -9.24 19.93
CA PRO A 978 37.52 -10.01 20.30
C PRO A 978 37.21 -10.08 21.81
N LYS A 979 38.11 -9.65 22.69
CA LYS A 979 37.86 -9.53 24.13
C LYS A 979 37.14 -8.24 24.52
N ASP A 980 37.14 -7.23 23.66
CA ASP A 980 36.43 -5.97 23.86
C ASP A 980 34.94 -6.16 23.59
N GLU A 981 34.16 -6.60 24.58
CA GLU A 981 32.71 -6.86 24.46
C GLU A 981 31.85 -5.71 25.03
N GLY A 982 30.61 -5.58 24.55
CA GLY A 982 29.61 -4.67 25.12
C GLY A 982 29.10 -3.60 24.15
N LEU A 983 28.43 -2.57 24.68
CA LEU A 983 27.79 -1.51 23.90
C LEU A 983 28.76 -0.39 23.48
N LEU A 984 28.67 0.06 22.23
CA LEU A 984 29.33 1.27 21.71
C LEU A 984 28.33 2.13 20.91
N TYR A 985 28.48 3.45 20.97
CA TYR A 985 27.90 4.37 19.99
C TYR A 985 29.02 4.93 19.11
N GLY A 986 29.22 4.31 17.95
CA GLY A 986 30.33 4.65 17.04
C GLY A 986 30.06 5.82 16.10
N PHE A 987 28.82 6.32 16.03
CA PHE A 987 28.32 7.37 15.11
C PHE A 987 28.38 7.03 13.61
N GLU A 988 29.12 6.00 13.20
CA GLU A 988 29.12 5.43 11.85
C GLU A 988 29.03 3.90 11.94
N PRO A 989 27.86 3.35 12.31
CA PRO A 989 27.72 1.94 12.70
C PRO A 989 27.90 1.01 11.51
N CYS A 990 28.68 -0.05 11.71
CA CYS A 990 28.73 -1.20 10.80
C CYS A 990 28.77 -2.51 11.61
N ALA A 991 28.76 -3.65 10.93
CA ALA A 991 29.17 -4.92 11.50
C ALA A 991 30.15 -5.62 10.55
N SER A 992 31.36 -5.84 11.04
CA SER A 992 32.40 -6.59 10.36
C SER A 992 33.01 -7.59 11.32
N LEU A 993 32.86 -8.88 11.05
CA LEU A 993 33.52 -9.96 11.78
C LEU A 993 34.67 -10.48 10.94
N ARG A 994 35.87 -10.57 11.54
CA ARG A 994 37.07 -11.10 10.89
C ARG A 994 37.36 -12.49 11.41
N VAL A 995 37.33 -13.45 10.50
CA VAL A 995 37.61 -14.85 10.78
C VAL A 995 38.79 -15.33 9.96
N GLU A 996 39.53 -16.25 10.55
CA GLU A 996 40.60 -16.97 9.90
C GLU A 996 40.12 -18.39 9.62
N VAL A 997 40.36 -18.85 8.40
CA VAL A 997 39.88 -20.13 7.88
C VAL A 997 41.07 -20.91 7.34
N GLU A 998 41.25 -22.12 7.86
CA GLU A 998 42.26 -23.06 7.39
C GLU A 998 41.66 -24.03 6.38
N LEU A 999 42.33 -24.23 5.25
CA LEU A 999 41.91 -25.17 4.21
C LEU A 999 43.04 -26.15 3.90
N ALA A 1000 42.73 -27.44 3.98
CA ALA A 1000 43.63 -28.50 3.51
C ALA A 1000 43.87 -28.41 1.99
N ALA A 1001 44.93 -29.05 1.51
CA ALA A 1001 45.16 -29.26 0.08
C ALA A 1001 43.95 -29.97 -0.54
N ALA A 1002 43.40 -29.45 -1.63
CA ALA A 1002 42.17 -29.96 -2.26
C ALA A 1002 40.95 -30.11 -1.33
N GLY A 1003 40.96 -29.41 -0.17
CA GLY A 1003 39.91 -29.50 0.84
C GLY A 1003 38.81 -28.45 0.67
N ALA A 1004 37.69 -28.66 1.36
CA ALA A 1004 36.58 -27.71 1.44
C ALA A 1004 36.26 -27.38 2.90
N THR A 1005 35.73 -26.19 3.13
CA THR A 1005 35.26 -25.73 4.43
C THR A 1005 33.95 -24.96 4.25
N GLU A 1006 33.05 -25.03 5.23
CA GLU A 1006 31.74 -24.36 5.19
C GLU A 1006 31.59 -23.40 6.37
N LEU A 1007 31.10 -22.20 6.08
CA LEU A 1007 30.81 -21.14 7.04
C LEU A 1007 29.31 -20.85 7.01
N ILE A 1008 28.73 -20.60 8.17
CA ILE A 1008 27.32 -20.19 8.28
C ILE A 1008 27.30 -18.73 8.73
N ILE A 1009 26.73 -17.87 7.88
CA ILE A 1009 26.54 -16.45 8.17
C ILE A 1009 25.06 -16.21 8.41
N VAL A 1010 24.74 -15.56 9.52
CA VAL A 1010 23.36 -15.27 9.93
C VAL A 1010 23.20 -13.76 10.05
N ASP A 1011 22.31 -13.21 9.23
CA ASP A 1011 21.96 -11.80 9.20
C ASP A 1011 20.45 -11.69 9.47
N GLY A 1012 20.02 -10.84 10.40
CA GLY A 1012 18.59 -10.81 10.72
C GLY A 1012 18.13 -9.69 11.63
N TRP A 1013 16.85 -9.78 11.98
CA TRP A 1013 16.17 -8.89 12.90
C TRP A 1013 15.29 -9.68 13.87
N ALA A 1014 15.21 -9.20 15.11
CA ALA A 1014 14.30 -9.73 16.12
C ALA A 1014 13.64 -8.60 16.92
N ARG A 1015 12.53 -8.94 17.58
CA ARG A 1015 11.75 -7.99 18.40
C ARG A 1015 12.49 -7.50 19.64
N ASP A 1016 13.42 -8.30 20.13
CA ASP A 1016 14.20 -8.04 21.33
C ASP A 1016 15.51 -8.83 21.29
N MET A 1017 16.41 -8.52 22.21
CA MET A 1017 17.73 -9.15 22.31
C MET A 1017 17.65 -10.65 22.59
N GLY A 1018 16.72 -11.12 23.42
CA GLY A 1018 16.61 -12.53 23.77
C GLY A 1018 16.23 -13.39 22.57
N ARG A 1019 15.25 -12.94 21.77
CA ARG A 1019 14.90 -13.60 20.50
C ARG A 1019 16.04 -13.55 19.49
N ALA A 1020 16.82 -12.48 19.46
CA ALA A 1020 17.99 -12.38 18.58
C ALA A 1020 19.04 -13.44 18.95
N THR A 1021 19.35 -13.60 20.25
CA THR A 1021 20.32 -14.59 20.71
C THR A 1021 19.85 -16.03 20.47
N ASP A 1022 18.57 -16.32 20.71
CA ASP A 1022 17.99 -17.65 20.47
C ASP A 1022 18.02 -18.01 18.98
N SER A 1023 17.72 -17.05 18.12
CA SER A 1023 17.72 -17.25 16.66
C SER A 1023 19.14 -17.53 16.15
N ILE A 1024 20.15 -16.76 16.59
CA ILE A 1024 21.55 -17.02 16.25
C ILE A 1024 21.99 -18.41 16.73
N ALA A 1025 21.69 -18.76 17.98
CA ALA A 1025 22.07 -20.07 18.52
C ALA A 1025 21.49 -21.23 17.71
N ARG A 1026 20.21 -21.12 17.36
CA ARG A 1026 19.49 -22.13 16.57
C ARG A 1026 20.08 -22.29 15.16
N HIS A 1027 20.31 -21.18 14.45
CA HIS A 1027 20.76 -21.23 13.05
C HIS A 1027 22.25 -21.49 12.88
N LEU A 1028 23.07 -21.20 13.88
CA LEU A 1028 24.48 -21.60 13.93
C LEU A 1028 24.70 -23.00 14.52
N GLY A 1029 23.66 -23.65 15.04
CA GLY A 1029 23.77 -24.98 15.66
C GLY A 1029 24.60 -25.00 16.95
N ILE A 1030 24.66 -23.88 17.66
CA ILE A 1030 25.39 -23.75 18.93
C ILE A 1030 24.41 -23.83 20.12
N ALA A 1031 24.91 -24.29 21.27
CA ALA A 1031 24.10 -24.33 22.48
C ALA A 1031 23.65 -22.91 22.91
N PRO A 1032 22.42 -22.73 23.41
CA PRO A 1032 21.98 -21.45 23.98
C PRO A 1032 22.97 -20.96 25.04
N VAL A 1033 23.37 -19.69 24.94
CA VAL A 1033 24.33 -19.08 25.87
C VAL A 1033 23.66 -18.85 27.23
N ALA A 1034 24.36 -19.19 28.31
CA ALA A 1034 23.87 -18.98 29.67
C ALA A 1034 23.52 -17.49 29.93
N PRO A 1035 22.36 -17.18 30.55
CA PRO A 1035 21.92 -15.80 30.77
C PRO A 1035 22.93 -14.92 31.49
N GLU A 1036 23.71 -15.46 32.44
CA GLU A 1036 24.72 -14.72 33.20
C GLU A 1036 25.87 -14.23 32.30
N THR A 1037 26.31 -15.07 31.37
CA THR A 1037 27.37 -14.74 30.39
C THR A 1037 26.87 -13.67 29.43
N LEU A 1038 25.64 -13.81 28.93
CA LEU A 1038 25.04 -12.83 28.03
C LEU A 1038 24.82 -11.48 28.74
N ASN A 1039 24.25 -11.48 29.94
CA ASN A 1039 24.01 -10.27 30.73
C ASN A 1039 25.31 -9.52 31.04
N ARG A 1040 26.40 -10.25 31.34
CA ARG A 1040 27.72 -9.65 31.55
C ARG A 1040 28.26 -8.95 30.31
N ALA A 1041 28.08 -9.53 29.13
CA ALA A 1041 28.48 -8.90 27.87
C ALA A 1041 27.61 -7.67 27.58
N LEU A 1042 26.29 -7.79 27.73
CA LEU A 1042 25.32 -6.72 27.43
C LEU A 1042 25.40 -5.52 28.39
N SER A 1043 25.85 -5.72 29.64
CA SER A 1043 26.00 -4.64 30.63
C SER A 1043 27.27 -3.80 30.45
N ARG A 1044 28.26 -4.29 29.69
CA ARG A 1044 29.51 -3.57 29.44
C ARG A 1044 29.31 -2.43 28.45
N ARG A 1045 30.10 -1.37 28.62
CA ARG A 1045 30.22 -0.27 27.66
C ARG A 1045 31.66 -0.15 27.21
N ARG A 1046 31.84 -0.03 25.90
CA ARG A 1046 33.14 0.12 25.24
C ARG A 1046 33.44 1.58 24.98
N GLU A 1047 34.72 1.91 24.90
CA GLU A 1047 35.20 3.24 24.54
C GLU A 1047 35.42 3.38 23.04
N LEU A 1048 35.36 4.61 22.55
CA LEU A 1048 35.58 4.93 21.14
C LEU A 1048 37.10 5.02 20.89
N ILE A 1049 37.65 4.16 20.03
CA ILE A 1049 39.08 4.19 19.71
C ILE A 1049 39.31 5.24 18.64
N LEU A 1050 39.92 6.36 19.04
CA LEU A 1050 40.31 7.43 18.12
C LEU A 1050 41.49 7.00 17.23
N PRO A 1051 41.57 7.51 15.99
CA PRO A 1051 42.75 7.29 15.17
C PRO A 1051 44.00 7.85 15.86
N PRO A 1052 45.18 7.24 15.67
CA PRO A 1052 46.42 7.75 16.26
C PRO A 1052 46.68 9.17 15.77
N PRO A 1053 47.13 10.09 16.65
CA PRO A 1053 47.41 11.46 16.26
C PRO A 1053 48.54 11.48 15.22
N PRO A 1054 48.43 12.32 14.17
CA PRO A 1054 49.45 12.41 13.14
C PRO A 1054 50.75 13.00 13.71
N LYS A 1055 51.90 12.53 13.23
CA LYS A 1055 53.23 13.02 13.66
C LYS A 1055 53.45 14.51 13.37
N LYS A 1056 52.77 15.05 12.35
CA LYS A 1056 52.75 16.47 11.99
C LYS A 1056 51.32 17.02 12.11
N PRO A 1057 51.12 18.27 12.54
CA PRO A 1057 49.81 18.90 12.49
C PRO A 1057 49.22 18.85 11.07
N ARG A 1058 47.96 18.44 10.95
CA ARG A 1058 47.23 18.40 9.66
C ARG A 1058 46.49 19.70 9.35
N TYR A 1059 46.71 20.74 10.16
CA TYR A 1059 46.15 22.07 9.95
C TYR A 1059 47.12 23.16 10.41
N ALA A 1060 47.07 24.31 9.77
CA ALA A 1060 47.79 25.52 10.14
C ALA A 1060 46.98 26.75 9.73
N PHE A 1061 46.78 27.70 10.66
CA PHE A 1061 46.18 29.00 10.34
C PHE A 1061 47.23 29.95 9.77
N SER A 1062 46.82 30.84 8.86
CA SER A 1062 47.65 31.97 8.45
C SER A 1062 47.88 32.92 9.64
N GLN A 1063 48.94 33.74 9.55
CA GLN A 1063 49.28 34.70 10.62
C GLN A 1063 48.14 35.68 10.94
N ASP A 1064 47.31 36.02 9.95
CA ASP A 1064 46.13 36.89 10.11
C ASP A 1064 44.86 36.15 10.55
N GLY A 1065 44.93 34.82 10.71
CA GLY A 1065 43.80 33.96 11.08
C GLY A 1065 42.69 33.85 10.03
N ARG A 1066 42.85 34.45 8.84
CA ARG A 1066 41.79 34.49 7.81
C ARG A 1066 41.72 33.23 6.97
N SER A 1067 42.81 32.47 6.89
CA SER A 1067 42.85 31.23 6.15
C SER A 1067 43.36 30.08 7.00
N VAL A 1068 42.92 28.87 6.66
CA VAL A 1068 43.40 27.64 7.26
C VAL A 1068 43.81 26.66 6.17
N THR A 1069 45.04 26.19 6.27
CA THR A 1069 45.60 25.19 5.39
C THR A 1069 45.50 23.83 6.06
N LEU A 1070 44.95 22.85 5.35
CA LEU A 1070 44.58 21.53 5.86
C LEU A 1070 45.13 20.44 4.95
N ALA A 1071 45.47 19.30 5.53
CA ALA A 1071 45.71 18.06 4.78
C ALA A 1071 44.53 17.09 4.99
N PRO A 1072 44.32 16.11 4.08
CA PRO A 1072 43.37 15.03 4.33
C PRO A 1072 43.72 14.24 5.58
N GLY A 1073 42.79 13.46 6.12
CA GLY A 1073 43.04 12.57 7.26
C GLY A 1073 42.93 13.23 8.63
N THR A 1074 42.22 14.35 8.72
CA THR A 1074 41.77 14.88 10.01
C THR A 1074 40.80 13.90 10.68
N PRO A 1075 40.74 13.84 12.03
CA PRO A 1075 39.86 12.91 12.76
C PRO A 1075 38.38 13.02 12.34
N ARG A 1076 37.93 14.23 12.00
CA ARG A 1076 36.69 14.50 11.25
C ARG A 1076 37.02 15.45 10.10
N PRO A 1077 36.42 15.29 8.91
CA PRO A 1077 36.62 16.23 7.81
C PRO A 1077 36.16 17.65 8.20
N PHE A 1078 36.98 18.65 7.93
CA PHE A 1078 36.63 20.06 8.08
C PHE A 1078 35.75 20.47 6.91
N GLY A 1079 34.63 21.13 7.19
CA GLY A 1079 33.73 21.68 6.18
C GLY A 1079 33.88 23.20 6.05
N HIS A 1080 33.96 23.69 4.81
CA HIS A 1080 33.97 25.11 4.46
C HIS A 1080 32.74 25.44 3.62
N VAL A 1081 31.99 26.47 4.01
CA VAL A 1081 30.78 26.88 3.30
C VAL A 1081 31.05 28.19 2.59
N ILE A 1082 30.81 28.22 1.28
CA ILE A 1082 30.86 29.42 0.45
C ILE A 1082 29.45 29.70 -0.09
N ALA A 1083 29.00 30.94 -0.05
CA ALA A 1083 27.68 31.32 -0.55
C ALA A 1083 27.64 32.80 -0.94
N ASN A 1084 26.72 33.16 -1.85
CA ASN A 1084 26.47 34.54 -2.25
C ASN A 1084 25.04 35.00 -1.93
N ALA A 1085 24.79 36.30 -2.08
CA ALA A 1085 23.48 36.91 -1.79
C ALA A 1085 22.35 36.43 -2.72
N PHE A 1086 22.68 35.84 -3.87
CA PHE A 1086 21.72 35.29 -4.82
C PHE A 1086 21.32 33.85 -4.49
N GLY A 1087 21.81 33.30 -3.39
CA GLY A 1087 21.48 31.97 -2.90
C GLY A 1087 22.38 30.85 -3.46
N GLN A 1088 23.28 31.11 -4.41
CA GLN A 1088 24.22 30.07 -4.87
C GLN A 1088 25.25 29.81 -3.78
N GLY A 1089 25.51 28.53 -3.48
CA GLY A 1089 26.51 28.15 -2.51
C GLY A 1089 27.05 26.74 -2.68
N ALA A 1090 28.16 26.47 -2.01
CA ALA A 1090 28.79 25.17 -1.95
C ALA A 1090 29.35 24.86 -0.55
N VAL A 1091 29.44 23.57 -0.24
CA VAL A 1091 30.08 23.04 0.96
C VAL A 1091 31.24 22.14 0.53
N LEU A 1092 32.43 22.43 1.04
CA LEU A 1092 33.70 21.85 0.62
C LEU A 1092 34.38 21.18 1.81
N THR A 1093 34.97 20.00 1.64
CA THR A 1093 35.69 19.32 2.72
C THR A 1093 37.19 19.26 2.48
N ASN A 1094 38.00 19.16 3.53
CA ASN A 1094 39.47 19.02 3.36
C ASN A 1094 39.92 17.72 2.69
N ASP A 1095 39.02 16.74 2.59
CA ASP A 1095 39.25 15.53 1.82
C ASP A 1095 38.87 15.71 0.33
N GLY A 1096 38.19 16.81 0.00
CA GLY A 1096 37.86 17.21 -1.37
C GLY A 1096 36.46 16.83 -1.86
N GLU A 1097 35.52 16.56 -0.95
CA GLU A 1097 34.11 16.46 -1.30
C GLU A 1097 33.53 17.85 -1.54
N ILE A 1098 32.80 18.03 -2.64
CA ILE A 1098 32.16 19.30 -3.00
C ILE A 1098 30.66 19.08 -3.23
N PHE A 1099 29.85 19.84 -2.51
CA PHE A 1099 28.40 19.85 -2.57
C PHE A 1099 27.89 21.23 -2.98
N SER A 1100 26.99 21.32 -3.95
CA SER A 1100 26.47 22.59 -4.49
C SER A 1100 24.96 22.74 -4.29
N PHE A 1101 24.48 23.96 -4.03
CA PHE A 1101 23.06 24.26 -3.79
C PHE A 1101 22.63 25.68 -4.24
N HIS A 1102 21.32 25.90 -4.32
CA HIS A 1102 20.71 27.21 -4.59
C HIS A 1102 19.57 27.58 -3.61
N GLY A 1103 19.78 28.60 -2.79
CA GLY A 1103 18.83 29.07 -1.78
C GLY A 1103 18.79 28.11 -0.59
N ASN A 1104 17.86 27.14 -0.62
CA ASN A 1104 17.77 26.14 0.43
C ASN A 1104 18.71 24.97 0.16
N SER A 1105 19.76 24.81 0.98
CA SER A 1105 20.78 23.77 0.82
C SER A 1105 20.27 22.33 0.91
N ARG A 1106 19.07 22.10 1.45
CA ARG A 1106 18.48 20.76 1.59
C ARG A 1106 17.45 20.45 0.50
N LEU A 1107 16.64 21.43 0.12
CA LEU A 1107 15.54 21.25 -0.85
C LEU A 1107 15.98 21.53 -2.30
N ASN A 1108 16.97 22.40 -2.47
CA ASN A 1108 17.44 22.88 -3.77
C ASN A 1108 18.93 22.55 -3.95
N SER A 1109 19.31 21.31 -3.63
CA SER A 1109 20.65 20.78 -3.86
C SER A 1109 20.85 20.38 -5.32
N PHE A 1110 21.96 20.80 -5.94
CA PHE A 1110 22.35 20.35 -7.28
C PHE A 1110 23.03 18.98 -7.26
N THR A 1111 23.86 18.75 -6.25
CA THR A 1111 24.57 17.48 -6.04
C THR A 1111 24.15 16.87 -4.71
N PRO A 1112 24.41 15.57 -4.42
CA PRO A 1112 23.97 14.96 -3.15
C PRO A 1112 24.53 15.65 -1.89
N PHE A 1113 23.66 16.13 -0.98
CA PHE A 1113 24.07 16.68 0.32
C PHE A 1113 24.14 15.59 1.39
N ARG A 1114 25.34 15.08 1.71
CA ARG A 1114 25.53 13.97 2.66
C ARG A 1114 26.53 14.28 3.78
N MET A 1115 26.52 15.52 4.25
CA MET A 1115 27.33 15.97 5.38
C MET A 1115 27.06 15.10 6.63
N GLY A 1116 28.13 14.66 7.30
CA GLY A 1116 28.06 13.87 8.52
C GLY A 1116 28.06 12.34 8.34
N GLU A 1117 28.04 11.82 7.11
CA GLU A 1117 28.25 10.38 6.83
C GLU A 1117 29.72 9.92 6.97
N GLY A 1118 30.57 10.80 7.51
CA GLY A 1118 32.00 10.62 7.65
C GLY A 1118 32.73 10.68 6.31
N ARG A 1119 33.98 10.20 6.31
CA ARG A 1119 34.88 10.25 5.15
C ARG A 1119 34.38 9.39 3.98
N MET A 1120 33.44 8.47 4.20
CA MET A 1120 32.94 7.54 3.17
C MET A 1120 31.59 7.99 2.59
N ALA A 1121 31.25 9.28 2.70
CA ALA A 1121 30.09 9.85 2.03
C ALA A 1121 30.24 9.74 0.50
N PRO A 1122 29.13 9.67 -0.25
CA PRO A 1122 29.22 9.72 -1.70
C PRO A 1122 29.55 11.16 -2.09
N ALA A 1123 30.73 11.38 -2.70
CA ALA A 1123 31.15 12.71 -3.12
C ALA A 1123 30.20 13.26 -4.19
N GLY A 1124 29.67 14.47 -3.95
CA GLY A 1124 28.71 15.11 -4.84
C GLY A 1124 29.30 15.52 -6.19
N GLN A 1125 30.60 15.83 -6.22
CA GLN A 1125 31.35 16.14 -7.43
C GLN A 1125 32.74 15.50 -7.34
N ARG A 1126 33.25 15.04 -8.47
CA ARG A 1126 34.52 14.29 -8.58
C ARG A 1126 35.25 14.76 -9.83
N ILE A 1127 36.51 15.12 -9.71
CA ILE A 1127 37.37 15.49 -10.84
C ILE A 1127 38.47 14.46 -10.97
N TYR A 1128 38.59 13.87 -12.16
CA TYR A 1128 39.65 12.94 -12.52
C TYR A 1128 40.51 13.59 -13.60
N VAL A 1129 41.81 13.57 -13.40
CA VAL A 1129 42.82 13.94 -14.39
C VAL A 1129 43.54 12.66 -14.78
N TYR A 1130 43.44 12.25 -16.04
CA TYR A 1130 44.09 11.01 -16.48
C TYR A 1130 45.43 11.33 -17.13
N ASP A 1131 46.51 10.85 -16.54
CA ASP A 1131 47.85 10.99 -17.10
C ASP A 1131 48.01 9.97 -18.24
N LEU A 1132 48.01 10.48 -19.48
CA LEU A 1132 48.12 9.65 -20.68
C LEU A 1132 49.50 9.00 -20.83
N ALA A 1133 50.55 9.56 -20.25
CA ALA A 1133 51.90 9.01 -20.31
C ALA A 1133 52.07 7.85 -19.32
N ARG A 1134 51.50 7.97 -18.12
CA ARG A 1134 51.55 6.92 -17.08
C ARG A 1134 50.40 5.95 -17.13
N THR A 1135 49.36 6.24 -17.91
CA THR A 1135 48.13 5.46 -18.01
C THR A 1135 47.43 5.25 -16.66
N ASP A 1136 47.47 6.27 -15.79
CA ASP A 1136 46.79 6.23 -14.50
C ASP A 1136 46.06 7.54 -14.16
N ALA A 1137 45.10 7.44 -13.24
CA ALA A 1137 44.28 8.58 -12.83
C ALA A 1137 44.92 9.33 -11.64
N HIS A 1138 44.81 10.65 -11.68
CA HIS A 1138 45.11 11.59 -10.62
C HIS A 1138 43.89 12.52 -10.37
N SER A 1139 43.94 13.35 -9.33
CA SER A 1139 42.86 14.25 -8.94
C SER A 1139 43.43 15.39 -8.10
N PRO A 1140 42.93 16.64 -8.24
CA PRO A 1140 43.36 17.76 -7.39
C PRO A 1140 43.00 17.56 -5.91
N THR A 1141 42.10 16.62 -5.63
CA THR A 1141 41.55 16.32 -4.30
C THR A 1141 41.87 14.89 -3.88
N PHE A 1142 41.87 14.63 -2.57
CA PHE A 1142 42.11 13.29 -2.04
C PHE A 1142 41.00 12.31 -2.44
N VAL A 1143 39.74 12.70 -2.28
CA VAL A 1143 38.58 12.00 -2.85
C VAL A 1143 38.42 12.50 -4.30
N PRO A 1144 38.24 11.62 -5.32
CA PRO A 1144 37.72 10.24 -5.23
C PRO A 1144 38.75 9.11 -5.18
N LEU A 1145 40.02 9.37 -5.52
CA LEU A 1145 41.00 8.29 -5.75
C LEU A 1145 41.66 7.76 -4.49
N ARG A 1146 41.80 8.60 -3.45
CA ARG A 1146 42.42 8.28 -2.15
C ARG A 1146 43.83 7.76 -2.26
N ARG A 1147 44.59 8.36 -3.17
CA ARG A 1147 45.99 7.98 -3.42
C ARG A 1147 46.84 8.27 -2.20
N ARG A 1148 47.73 7.34 -1.87
CA ARG A 1148 48.70 7.49 -0.77
C ARG A 1148 50.07 7.96 -1.25
N ASP A 1149 50.32 7.84 -2.54
CA ASP A 1149 51.54 8.25 -3.24
C ASP A 1149 51.47 9.70 -3.75
N ALA A 1150 50.51 10.49 -3.28
CA ALA A 1150 50.37 11.90 -3.59
C ALA A 1150 50.22 12.73 -2.31
N GLU A 1151 50.80 13.93 -2.31
CA GLU A 1151 50.58 14.92 -1.27
C GLU A 1151 49.35 15.76 -1.62
N TYR A 1152 48.54 16.07 -0.61
CA TYR A 1152 47.29 16.80 -0.76
C TYR A 1152 47.18 17.89 0.29
N GLN A 1153 46.71 19.05 -0.14
CA GLN A 1153 46.50 20.20 0.71
C GLN A 1153 45.26 20.97 0.24
N VAL A 1154 44.55 21.59 1.16
CA VAL A 1154 43.55 22.61 0.84
C VAL A 1154 43.79 23.85 1.69
N THR A 1155 43.57 25.03 1.12
CA THR A 1155 43.50 26.29 1.86
C THR A 1155 42.08 26.82 1.78
N PHE A 1156 41.44 26.98 2.93
CA PHE A 1156 40.13 27.64 3.05
C PHE A 1156 40.31 29.10 3.44
N SER A 1157 39.68 29.99 2.68
CA SER A 1157 39.61 31.43 2.94
C SER A 1157 38.18 31.93 2.71
N PRO A 1158 37.77 33.11 3.20
CA PRO A 1158 36.42 33.62 2.98
C PRO A 1158 36.04 33.63 1.49
N GLY A 1159 34.98 32.88 1.13
CA GLY A 1159 34.46 32.81 -0.24
C GLY A 1159 35.21 31.90 -1.22
N VAL A 1160 36.32 31.26 -0.82
CA VAL A 1160 37.14 30.43 -1.72
C VAL A 1160 37.79 29.23 -1.01
N ALA A 1161 38.00 28.15 -1.76
CA ALA A 1161 38.86 27.03 -1.38
C ALA A 1161 39.85 26.73 -2.50
N VAL A 1162 41.12 26.53 -2.15
CA VAL A 1162 42.18 26.16 -3.10
C VAL A 1162 42.73 24.79 -2.73
N TYR A 1163 42.45 23.78 -3.54
CA TYR A 1163 43.00 22.43 -3.42
C TYR A 1163 44.29 22.33 -4.22
N ARG A 1164 45.30 21.66 -3.65
CA ARG A 1164 46.55 21.33 -4.31
C ARG A 1164 46.84 19.86 -4.12
N SER A 1165 47.27 19.21 -5.18
CA SER A 1165 47.87 17.89 -5.12
C SER A 1165 49.20 17.87 -5.86
N GLU A 1166 50.15 17.14 -5.30
CA GLU A 1166 51.47 16.96 -5.91
C GLU A 1166 51.83 15.48 -5.90
N ARG A 1167 52.23 14.97 -7.06
CA ARG A 1167 52.73 13.61 -7.23
C ARG A 1167 53.79 13.60 -8.31
N ASP A 1168 54.97 13.08 -7.97
CA ASP A 1168 56.14 13.04 -8.85
C ASP A 1168 56.49 14.43 -9.44
N HIS A 1169 56.12 14.70 -10.69
CA HIS A 1169 56.33 15.97 -11.39
C HIS A 1169 55.01 16.63 -11.85
N LEU A 1170 53.86 16.10 -11.41
CA LEU A 1170 52.54 16.63 -11.74
C LEU A 1170 51.95 17.33 -10.50
N GLN A 1171 51.78 18.64 -10.61
CA GLN A 1171 51.05 19.45 -9.65
C GLN A 1171 49.69 19.84 -10.22
N LEU A 1172 48.64 19.63 -9.46
CA LEU A 1172 47.29 20.12 -9.79
C LEU A 1172 46.87 21.14 -8.75
N GLU A 1173 46.30 22.26 -9.20
CA GLU A 1173 45.69 23.26 -8.33
C GLU A 1173 44.25 23.48 -8.77
N MET A 1174 43.29 23.31 -7.86
CA MET A 1174 41.88 23.59 -8.13
C MET A 1174 41.36 24.67 -7.19
N THR A 1175 40.91 25.79 -7.75
CA THR A 1175 40.26 26.88 -7.02
C THR A 1175 38.75 26.83 -7.19
N VAL A 1176 38.02 26.83 -6.07
CA VAL A 1176 36.54 26.81 -6.03
C VAL A 1176 36.02 28.04 -5.29
N PHE A 1177 35.14 28.80 -5.93
CA PHE A 1177 34.54 30.02 -5.37
C PHE A 1177 33.15 30.28 -5.94
N VAL A 1178 32.40 31.19 -5.33
CA VAL A 1178 31.09 31.65 -5.84
C VAL A 1178 31.18 33.09 -6.34
N SER A 1179 30.47 33.40 -7.42
CA SER A 1179 30.40 34.77 -7.94
C SER A 1179 29.74 35.70 -6.91
N PRO A 1180 30.29 36.89 -6.65
CA PRO A 1180 29.64 37.87 -5.78
C PRO A 1180 28.41 38.51 -6.43
N THR A 1181 28.29 38.47 -7.77
CA THR A 1181 27.29 39.23 -8.54
C THR A 1181 26.28 38.36 -9.28
N GLN A 1182 26.47 37.04 -9.33
CA GLN A 1182 25.63 36.12 -10.10
C GLN A 1182 25.46 34.79 -9.36
N PRO A 1183 24.37 34.03 -9.56
CA PRO A 1183 24.17 32.72 -8.93
C PRO A 1183 25.02 31.62 -9.59
N ILE A 1184 26.36 31.80 -9.61
CA ILE A 1184 27.31 30.91 -10.28
C ILE A 1184 28.37 30.44 -9.28
N GLU A 1185 28.68 29.15 -9.34
CA GLU A 1185 29.84 28.52 -8.70
C GLU A 1185 30.90 28.26 -9.76
N PHE A 1186 32.14 28.69 -9.50
CA PHE A 1186 33.29 28.47 -10.37
C PHE A 1186 34.23 27.40 -9.80
N LYS A 1187 34.77 26.59 -10.70
CA LYS A 1187 35.90 25.69 -10.43
C LYS A 1187 36.92 25.89 -11.53
N ILE A 1188 38.13 26.27 -11.15
CA ILE A 1188 39.25 26.47 -12.05
C ILE A 1188 40.29 25.43 -11.67
N LEU A 1189 40.63 24.54 -12.61
CA LEU A 1189 41.66 23.51 -12.46
C LEU A 1189 42.87 23.86 -13.31
#